data_AF-A0AAW2R308-F1
#
_entry.id   AF-A0AAW2R308-F1
#
_cell.length_a   1.000
_cell.length_b   1.000
_cell.length_c   1.000
_cell.angle_alpha   90.00
_cell.angle_beta   90.00
_cell.angle_gamma   90.00
#
_symmetry.space_group_name_H-M   'P 1'
#
loop_
_entity.id
_entity.type
_entity.pdbx_description
1 polymer ?
#
loop_
_entity_poly.entity_id
_entity_poly.type
_entity_poly.pdbx_seq_one_letter_code
_entity_poly.pdbx_strand_id
1 'polypeptide(L)'
;MRPPERGKLAIFLSGPRDRDLRIEHEREACWGHTSVRQWDTCHDPVTSVCLMSSARILTLLGGSWSGRLPDPIKSARILALLVIFTQFQGLLAECKSMGLLSNGSGGGAAAAYTPVSRPRSGGAEANGDLQKSKKEDEYSKSGNGFSKLEHVELESASKTEIVTSGFGYVLEDVPHLSDYIPDLPTYRNPLQDHPAYSVVRRYFVDVDDTVAQKIVVHKDSPRGTHFRRAGPRQRVYYESDDVRACIVTCGGLCPGLNTVVREIVCGLHHMYGVKSVVGIDGGYRGFYSRNTISLTPKSVNDIHKRGGTILGTSRGGHNTKKIVDCIQDRRINQVYIIGGDGTQKGASVIFEEIRRRGLKVAVVGIPKTIDNDIPVIDKSFGFDSAVEEAQRAINAAHVEATSTENGIGVVKLMGRNSGFIAMYATLASRDVDCCLIPESPFYLEGAGGLLEYIEKRLKENGHMVIVIAEGVGQELLSESARPEDQQDASGNKLLQDVGLWISKKIKDYFSKEKKMAINLKYIDPTYMIRAIPSNASDNVYCTLLAQSAVHGAMAGYTGFTVGPVNGKHAYIPFHRITERQNKVVITDRMWARLLLSTNQPSFFSKNDVVQASNNKEPLTELLDDGFACSSVMNKDFTF
;
A
#
# COMPACT_ATOMS: atom_id res chain seq x y z
N MET A 1 11.06 -39.15 -39.92
CA MET A 1 9.72 -39.00 -40.54
C MET A 1 8.67 -38.99 -39.42
N ARG A 2 7.58 -38.20 -39.55
CA ARG A 2 6.25 -38.50 -38.95
C ARG A 2 5.46 -39.33 -40.00
N PRO A 3 4.22 -39.86 -39.79
CA PRO A 3 3.25 -39.74 -38.68
C PRO A 3 2.84 -41.17 -38.18
N PRO A 4 1.63 -41.52 -37.67
CA PRO A 4 0.41 -40.74 -37.39
C PRO A 4 -0.34 -40.99 -36.06
N GLU A 5 -1.36 -40.16 -35.83
CA GLU A 5 -2.45 -40.38 -34.89
C GLU A 5 -3.53 -41.32 -35.49
N ARG A 6 -4.29 -42.03 -34.63
CA ARG A 6 -5.77 -41.99 -34.52
C ARG A 6 -6.32 -43.18 -33.72
N GLY A 7 -7.34 -42.94 -32.90
CA GLY A 7 -8.09 -44.01 -32.22
C GLY A 7 -9.20 -43.47 -31.31
N LYS A 8 -10.45 -43.49 -31.76
CA LYS A 8 -11.66 -43.33 -30.93
C LYS A 8 -12.33 -44.69 -30.77
N LEU A 9 -12.93 -44.96 -29.62
CA LEU A 9 -14.08 -45.85 -29.50
C LEU A 9 -14.98 -45.43 -28.33
N ALA A 10 -16.25 -45.82 -28.35
CA ALA A 10 -17.28 -45.42 -27.37
C ALA A 10 -18.39 -46.49 -27.24
N ILE A 11 -19.11 -46.52 -26.11
CA ILE A 11 -20.28 -47.33 -25.68
C ILE A 11 -20.78 -46.63 -24.37
N PHE A 12 -22.04 -46.24 -24.10
CA PHE A 12 -23.36 -46.92 -24.02
C PHE A 12 -23.47 -47.82 -22.74
N LEU A 13 -24.50 -47.87 -21.88
CA LEU A 13 -25.83 -47.24 -21.64
C LEU A 13 -26.19 -47.52 -20.12
N SER A 14 -27.19 -47.00 -19.39
CA SER A 14 -28.31 -46.02 -19.53
C SER A 14 -28.73 -45.47 -18.14
N GLY A 15 -29.86 -44.75 -18.01
CA GLY A 15 -30.56 -44.47 -16.73
C GLY A 15 -31.56 -45.59 -16.32
N PRO A 16 -32.62 -45.34 -15.49
CA PRO A 16 -33.12 -44.03 -15.01
C PRO A 16 -33.77 -43.95 -13.58
N ARG A 17 -34.33 -42.76 -13.26
CA ARG A 17 -35.51 -42.43 -12.40
C ARG A 17 -35.43 -42.24 -10.86
N ASP A 18 -35.98 -41.07 -10.47
CA ASP A 18 -36.93 -40.72 -9.39
C ASP A 18 -36.67 -41.04 -7.90
N ARG A 19 -36.65 -39.97 -7.06
CA ARG A 19 -37.84 -39.51 -6.31
C ARG A 19 -37.63 -38.17 -5.59
N ASP A 20 -38.73 -37.47 -5.32
CA ASP A 20 -38.81 -36.24 -4.52
C ASP A 20 -38.52 -36.43 -3.03
N LEU A 21 -38.15 -35.33 -2.36
CA LEU A 21 -38.65 -35.03 -1.01
C LEU A 21 -38.64 -33.52 -0.73
N ARG A 22 -39.82 -32.97 -0.40
CA ARG A 22 -39.96 -31.63 0.20
C ARG A 22 -39.83 -31.74 1.71
N ILE A 23 -39.11 -30.79 2.33
CA ILE A 23 -39.31 -30.29 3.69
C ILE A 23 -39.02 -28.78 3.58
N GLU A 24 -40.01 -27.93 3.33
CA GLU A 24 -40.97 -27.33 4.29
C GLU A 24 -40.37 -26.24 5.18
N HIS A 25 -41.16 -25.18 5.40
CA HIS A 25 -40.82 -24.06 6.27
C HIS A 25 -41.15 -24.41 7.72
N GLU A 26 -40.22 -24.12 8.63
CA GLU A 26 -40.62 -23.62 9.94
C GLU A 26 -40.27 -22.14 10.05
N ARG A 27 -41.23 -21.37 10.56
CA ARG A 27 -41.05 -19.98 10.98
C ARG A 27 -41.06 -19.99 12.50
N GLU A 28 -40.02 -19.45 13.13
CA GLU A 28 -40.19 -18.81 14.43
C GLU A 28 -39.78 -17.35 14.32
N ALA A 29 -40.61 -16.49 14.93
CA ALA A 29 -40.37 -15.06 15.01
C ALA A 29 -40.79 -14.60 16.40
N CYS A 30 -39.86 -14.04 17.16
CA CYS A 30 -40.16 -13.30 18.37
C CYS A 30 -39.30 -12.04 18.45
N TRP A 31 -39.86 -11.00 19.08
CA TRP A 31 -39.24 -9.68 19.24
C TRP A 31 -38.59 -9.53 20.60
N GLY A 32 -37.66 -8.58 20.74
CA GLY A 32 -37.00 -8.29 22.00
C GLY A 32 -36.04 -7.10 21.93
N HIS A 33 -36.55 -5.89 21.70
CA HIS A 33 -35.77 -4.67 21.90
C HIS A 33 -35.89 -4.27 23.38
N THR A 34 -34.81 -4.39 24.15
CA THR A 34 -34.73 -3.87 25.53
C THR A 34 -33.65 -2.80 25.59
N SER A 35 -33.97 -1.64 26.16
CA SER A 35 -33.03 -0.52 26.26
C SER A 35 -32.03 -0.71 27.41
N VAL A 36 -30.75 -0.43 27.16
CA VAL A 36 -29.79 -0.11 28.23
C VAL A 36 -29.19 1.26 27.94
N ARG A 37 -29.20 2.13 28.96
CA ARG A 37 -28.56 3.44 28.90
C ARG A 37 -27.04 3.28 29.06
N GLN A 38 -26.32 3.91 28.12
CA GLN A 38 -25.02 4.55 28.29
C GLN A 38 -24.31 4.33 29.64
N TRP A 39 -23.22 3.56 29.61
CA TRP A 39 -22.08 3.70 30.51
C TRP A 39 -20.86 3.94 29.62
N ASP A 40 -20.24 5.11 29.72
CA ASP A 40 -19.02 5.45 29.00
C ASP A 40 -17.80 5.25 29.93
N THR A 41 -16.93 4.28 29.63
CA THR A 41 -15.46 4.38 29.81
C THR A 41 -14.72 3.11 29.32
N CYS A 42 -13.70 3.34 28.49
CA CYS A 42 -12.40 2.66 28.39
C CYS A 42 -12.23 1.10 28.31
N HIS A 43 -11.33 0.73 27.38
CA HIS A 43 -10.46 -0.46 27.29
C HIS A 43 -10.88 -1.79 26.59
N ASP A 44 -9.91 -2.24 25.78
CA ASP A 44 -9.57 -3.54 25.16
C ASP A 44 -10.57 -4.45 24.38
N PRO A 45 -10.37 -4.61 23.05
CA PRO A 45 -11.18 -5.49 22.19
C PRO A 45 -10.56 -6.91 22.02
N VAL A 46 -10.29 -7.64 23.11
CA VAL A 46 -9.78 -9.03 23.04
C VAL A 46 -10.79 -10.04 23.59
N THR A 47 -11.49 -9.72 24.69
CA THR A 47 -12.32 -10.66 25.46
C THR A 47 -13.62 -11.09 24.75
N SER A 48 -14.13 -10.28 23.82
CA SER A 48 -15.47 -10.45 23.24
C SER A 48 -15.60 -11.65 22.28
N VAL A 49 -14.50 -12.09 21.65
CA VAL A 49 -14.52 -13.16 20.63
C VAL A 49 -14.68 -14.56 21.24
N CYS A 50 -14.10 -14.81 22.42
CA CYS A 50 -14.11 -16.16 23.03
C CYS A 50 -15.48 -16.59 23.59
N LEU A 51 -16.34 -15.64 23.97
CA LEU A 51 -17.62 -15.93 24.66
C LEU A 51 -18.70 -16.52 23.76
N MET A 52 -18.64 -16.34 22.44
CA MET A 52 -19.63 -16.91 21.52
C MET A 52 -19.31 -18.35 21.05
N SER A 53 -18.07 -18.82 21.20
CA SER A 53 -17.68 -20.17 20.75
C SER A 53 -17.99 -21.28 21.75
N SER A 54 -17.99 -20.98 23.05
CA SER A 54 -18.23 -21.96 24.12
C SER A 54 -19.69 -22.41 24.22
N ALA A 55 -20.64 -21.49 24.02
CA ALA A 55 -22.08 -21.76 24.15
C ALA A 55 -22.61 -22.84 23.18
N ARG A 56 -22.01 -22.98 21.99
CA ARG A 56 -22.39 -24.01 21.00
C ARG A 56 -21.81 -25.41 21.26
N ILE A 57 -20.84 -25.54 22.16
CA ILE A 57 -20.19 -26.84 22.44
C ILE A 57 -20.99 -27.64 23.48
N LEU A 58 -21.58 -26.98 24.50
CA LEU A 58 -22.37 -27.68 25.52
C LEU A 58 -23.60 -28.40 24.96
N THR A 59 -24.25 -27.85 23.92
CA THR A 59 -25.46 -28.46 23.32
C THR A 59 -25.19 -29.77 22.58
N LEU A 60 -23.93 -30.04 22.18
CA LEU A 60 -23.55 -31.21 21.38
C LEU A 60 -23.07 -32.41 22.21
N LEU A 61 -23.00 -32.28 23.54
CA LEU A 61 -22.48 -33.33 24.45
C LEU A 61 -23.54 -33.98 25.34
N GLY A 62 -24.82 -33.58 25.23
CA GLY A 62 -25.93 -34.14 25.99
C GLY A 62 -26.44 -35.52 25.55
N GLY A 63 -25.64 -36.30 24.79
CA GLY A 63 -26.04 -37.58 24.22
C GLY A 63 -25.57 -38.78 25.05
N SER A 64 -26.50 -39.60 25.54
CA SER A 64 -26.21 -40.84 26.26
C SER A 64 -25.42 -41.83 25.39
N TRP A 65 -24.31 -42.36 25.91
CA TRP A 65 -23.53 -43.43 25.29
C TRP A 65 -23.27 -44.55 26.28
N SER A 66 -23.89 -45.71 26.05
CA SER A 66 -23.63 -46.95 26.77
C SER A 66 -22.81 -47.92 25.90
N GLY A 67 -21.69 -48.40 26.45
CA GLY A 67 -20.99 -49.59 25.95
C GLY A 67 -19.66 -49.37 25.21
N ARG A 68 -18.64 -50.08 25.72
CA ARG A 68 -17.30 -50.36 25.15
C ARG A 68 -16.30 -49.20 25.10
N LEU A 69 -15.02 -49.57 25.23
CA LEU A 69 -13.86 -48.70 25.41
C LEU A 69 -13.42 -48.02 24.09
N PRO A 70 -13.07 -46.71 24.10
CA PRO A 70 -12.56 -46.00 22.93
C PRO A 70 -11.03 -45.86 22.87
N ASP A 71 -10.52 -45.47 21.69
CA ASP A 71 -9.10 -45.29 21.34
C ASP A 71 -8.25 -44.45 22.32
N PRO A 72 -6.95 -44.77 22.49
CA PRO A 72 -6.02 -43.95 23.28
C PRO A 72 -5.87 -42.51 22.73
N ILE A 73 -6.07 -42.31 21.42
CA ILE A 73 -6.02 -40.99 20.78
C ILE A 73 -7.16 -40.07 21.26
N LYS A 74 -8.32 -40.63 21.65
CA LYS A 74 -9.44 -39.86 22.20
C LYS A 74 -9.15 -39.45 23.64
N SER A 75 -8.59 -40.35 24.44
CA SER A 75 -8.18 -40.09 25.84
C SER A 75 -7.19 -38.93 25.95
N ALA A 76 -6.18 -38.86 25.07
CA ALA A 76 -5.19 -37.77 25.07
C ALA A 76 -5.82 -36.39 24.81
N ARG A 77 -6.80 -36.30 23.89
CA ARG A 77 -7.53 -35.04 23.61
C ARG A 77 -8.44 -34.61 24.76
N ILE A 78 -9.08 -35.57 25.43
CA ILE A 78 -9.90 -35.30 26.62
C ILE A 78 -9.03 -34.79 27.77
N LEU A 79 -7.84 -35.38 27.97
CA LEU A 79 -6.89 -34.94 28.99
C LEU A 79 -6.41 -33.49 28.75
N ALA A 80 -6.06 -33.15 27.50
CA ALA A 80 -5.67 -31.78 27.14
C ALA A 80 -6.78 -30.74 27.40
N LEU A 81 -8.03 -31.08 27.06
CA LEU A 81 -9.19 -30.22 27.35
C LEU A 81 -9.44 -30.05 28.86
N LEU A 82 -9.24 -31.11 29.66
CA LEU A 82 -9.34 -31.03 31.12
C LEU A 82 -8.27 -30.12 31.74
N VAL A 83 -7.02 -30.17 31.26
CA VAL A 83 -5.94 -29.27 31.73
C VAL A 83 -6.23 -27.80 31.40
N ILE A 84 -6.73 -27.52 30.20
CA ILE A 84 -7.15 -26.16 29.81
C ILE A 84 -8.31 -25.69 30.71
N PHE A 85 -9.27 -26.57 31.00
CA PHE A 85 -10.43 -26.24 31.84
C PHE A 85 -10.04 -25.96 33.29
N THR A 86 -9.12 -26.73 33.90
CA THR A 86 -8.65 -26.47 35.27
C THR A 86 -7.82 -25.18 35.38
N GLN A 87 -6.99 -24.86 34.38
CA GLN A 87 -6.32 -23.55 34.32
C GLN A 87 -7.33 -22.39 34.24
N PHE A 88 -8.39 -22.54 33.43
CA PHE A 88 -9.42 -21.51 33.29
C PHE A 88 -10.28 -21.34 34.56
N GLN A 89 -10.54 -22.42 35.31
CA GLN A 89 -11.20 -22.34 36.62
C GLN A 89 -10.31 -21.67 37.68
N GLY A 90 -8.98 -21.86 37.63
CA GLY A 90 -8.03 -21.13 38.48
C GLY A 90 -8.12 -19.61 38.26
N LEU A 91 -8.04 -19.17 37.00
CA LEU A 91 -8.15 -17.76 36.64
C LEU A 91 -9.50 -17.13 37.08
N LEU A 92 -10.59 -17.90 36.96
CA LEU A 92 -11.93 -17.47 37.42
C LEU A 92 -12.05 -17.40 38.95
N ALA A 93 -11.28 -18.19 39.69
CA ALA A 93 -11.20 -18.09 41.15
C ALA A 93 -10.43 -16.84 41.59
N GLU A 94 -9.30 -16.53 40.94
CA GLU A 94 -8.53 -15.30 41.18
C GLU A 94 -9.35 -14.05 40.85
N CYS A 95 -10.03 -14.00 39.69
CA CYS A 95 -10.89 -12.86 39.33
C CYS A 95 -12.05 -12.64 40.31
N LYS A 96 -12.55 -13.70 40.96
CA LYS A 96 -13.54 -13.60 42.05
C LYS A 96 -12.92 -13.16 43.37
N SER A 97 -11.71 -13.62 43.70
CA SER A 97 -10.94 -13.13 44.85
C SER A 97 -10.61 -11.63 44.73
N MET A 98 -10.46 -11.12 43.51
CA MET A 98 -10.24 -9.70 43.20
C MET A 98 -11.54 -8.89 43.08
N GLY A 99 -12.71 -9.49 43.31
CA GLY A 99 -14.00 -8.78 43.37
C GLY A 99 -14.56 -8.28 42.04
N LEU A 100 -14.03 -8.75 40.90
CA LEU A 100 -14.28 -8.15 39.57
C LEU A 100 -15.63 -8.53 38.91
N LEU A 101 -16.53 -9.24 39.61
CA LEU A 101 -17.81 -9.72 39.07
C LEU A 101 -18.95 -9.62 40.10
N SER A 102 -20.05 -8.98 39.72
CA SER A 102 -21.28 -8.87 40.52
C SER A 102 -22.47 -9.58 39.85
N ASN A 103 -23.42 -10.06 40.66
CA ASN A 103 -24.61 -10.78 40.19
C ASN A 103 -25.80 -9.82 39.97
N GLY A 104 -26.58 -10.04 38.91
CA GLY A 104 -27.85 -9.36 38.66
C GLY A 104 -28.85 -10.28 37.96
N SER A 105 -30.15 -10.12 38.23
CA SER A 105 -31.20 -11.07 37.82
C SER A 105 -32.53 -10.40 37.45
N GLY A 106 -33.31 -11.06 36.59
CA GLY A 106 -34.63 -10.63 36.08
C GLY A 106 -34.58 -9.84 34.76
N GLY A 107 -35.64 -9.78 33.95
CA GLY A 107 -36.88 -10.58 33.99
C GLY A 107 -38.11 -9.91 33.34
N GLY A 108 -38.70 -10.55 32.32
CA GLY A 108 -40.15 -10.44 32.01
C GLY A 108 -40.62 -9.65 30.76
N ALA A 109 -41.72 -10.17 30.19
CA ALA A 109 -42.71 -9.53 29.29
C ALA A 109 -42.39 -9.32 27.79
N ALA A 110 -43.45 -9.24 26.97
CA ALA A 110 -43.46 -9.38 25.50
C ALA A 110 -44.61 -8.59 24.82
N ALA A 111 -44.91 -8.90 23.54
CA ALA A 111 -45.98 -8.38 22.64
C ALA A 111 -45.69 -7.04 21.91
N ALA A 112 -46.19 -6.77 20.69
CA ALA A 112 -46.73 -7.63 19.62
C ALA A 112 -46.73 -6.90 18.23
N TYR A 113 -46.94 -7.63 17.13
CA TYR A 113 -47.01 -7.13 15.74
C TYR A 113 -48.42 -6.66 15.32
N THR A 114 -48.49 -5.79 14.29
CA THR A 114 -49.40 -6.01 13.12
C THR A 114 -48.96 -5.16 11.89
N PRO A 115 -49.19 -5.59 10.63
CA PRO A 115 -48.75 -4.88 9.42
C PRO A 115 -49.91 -4.35 8.53
N VAL A 116 -49.60 -3.47 7.57
CA VAL A 116 -50.52 -3.00 6.49
C VAL A 116 -49.80 -3.00 5.13
N SER A 117 -50.56 -3.11 4.03
CA SER A 117 -50.12 -3.53 2.69
C SER A 117 -50.07 -2.41 1.62
N ARG A 118 -49.44 -2.72 0.47
CA ARG A 118 -49.48 -1.94 -0.79
C ARG A 118 -50.69 -2.30 -1.66
N PRO A 119 -51.04 -1.45 -2.63
CA PRO A 119 -51.44 -1.90 -3.96
C PRO A 119 -50.54 -1.38 -5.12
N ARG A 120 -50.87 -1.86 -6.32
CA ARG A 120 -50.34 -1.60 -7.69
C ARG A 120 -51.29 -0.61 -8.44
N SER A 121 -51.17 -0.15 -9.69
CA SER A 121 -50.17 -0.16 -10.80
C SER A 121 -50.68 0.73 -11.96
N GLY A 122 -49.81 1.15 -12.89
CA GLY A 122 -50.17 1.57 -14.27
C GLY A 122 -49.50 2.89 -14.70
N GLY A 123 -49.14 3.14 -15.97
CA GLY A 123 -49.05 2.22 -17.13
C GLY A 123 -49.58 2.80 -18.45
N ALA A 124 -48.71 3.37 -19.30
CA ALA A 124 -48.99 3.73 -20.69
C ALA A 124 -47.67 3.93 -21.48
N GLU A 125 -47.72 3.78 -22.81
CA GLU A 125 -46.58 3.92 -23.75
C GLU A 125 -46.80 5.08 -24.75
N ALA A 126 -45.73 5.59 -25.37
CA ALA A 126 -45.77 6.22 -26.70
C ALA A 126 -44.37 6.19 -27.35
N ASN A 127 -44.30 5.93 -28.66
CA ASN A 127 -43.06 5.92 -29.45
C ASN A 127 -42.81 7.25 -30.18
N GLY A 128 -41.56 7.48 -30.60
CA GLY A 128 -41.18 8.62 -31.45
C GLY A 128 -39.77 8.49 -32.03
N ASP A 129 -39.65 7.87 -33.20
CA ASP A 129 -38.44 7.95 -34.04
C ASP A 129 -38.28 9.36 -34.66
N LEU A 130 -37.05 9.81 -34.96
CA LEU A 130 -36.45 9.66 -36.30
C LEU A 130 -35.10 10.42 -36.47
N GLN A 131 -34.34 9.95 -37.47
CA GLN A 131 -33.35 10.67 -38.29
C GLN A 131 -31.93 10.98 -37.76
N LYS A 132 -30.99 10.77 -38.69
CA LYS A 132 -29.56 11.06 -38.62
C LYS A 132 -29.28 12.39 -39.32
N SER A 133 -28.16 13.03 -39.00
CA SER A 133 -27.41 13.77 -40.02
C SER A 133 -25.91 13.46 -39.90
N LYS A 134 -25.23 13.41 -41.05
CA LYS A 134 -23.76 13.41 -41.15
C LYS A 134 -23.29 14.84 -41.41
N LYS A 135 -22.08 15.18 -40.97
CA LYS A 135 -21.15 15.96 -41.79
C LYS A 135 -19.71 15.54 -41.50
N GLU A 136 -18.96 15.34 -42.58
CA GLU A 136 -17.51 15.20 -42.60
C GLU A 136 -16.91 16.54 -43.10
N ASP A 137 -15.70 16.55 -43.66
CA ASP A 137 -14.87 17.70 -44.10
C ASP A 137 -13.88 18.17 -43.01
N GLU A 138 -12.69 17.57 -42.90
CA GLU A 138 -11.47 17.88 -43.69
C GLU A 138 -10.93 19.31 -43.54
N TYR A 139 -9.74 19.42 -42.92
CA TYR A 139 -8.66 20.27 -43.45
C TYR A 139 -7.30 19.72 -43.00
N SER A 140 -6.23 19.94 -43.77
CA SER A 140 -4.91 19.36 -43.49
C SER A 140 -3.72 20.23 -43.93
N LYS A 141 -2.52 19.85 -43.44
CA LYS A 141 -1.15 20.26 -43.90
C LYS A 141 -0.66 21.70 -43.64
N SER A 142 0.06 21.86 -42.54
CA SER A 142 1.40 22.51 -42.46
C SER A 142 1.92 22.37 -41.02
N GLY A 143 3.21 22.44 -40.67
CA GLY A 143 4.46 22.59 -41.44
C GLY A 143 5.62 22.68 -40.43
N ASN A 144 6.86 22.32 -40.80
CA ASN A 144 7.99 22.34 -39.86
C ASN A 144 8.34 23.78 -39.41
N GLY A 145 8.67 23.96 -38.11
CA GLY A 145 9.08 25.25 -37.55
C GLY A 145 9.73 25.09 -36.17
N PHE A 146 10.97 24.60 -36.12
CA PHE A 146 11.70 24.35 -34.87
C PHE A 146 12.90 25.30 -34.74
N SER A 147 12.70 26.48 -34.15
CA SER A 147 13.77 27.32 -33.55
C SER A 147 13.18 28.49 -32.75
N LYS A 148 13.93 28.96 -31.75
CA LYS A 148 13.68 30.16 -30.92
C LYS A 148 12.24 30.39 -30.41
N LEU A 149 12.01 30.02 -29.16
CA LEU A 149 11.32 30.91 -28.21
C LEU A 149 12.29 31.19 -27.06
N GLU A 150 12.27 32.43 -26.57
CA GLU A 150 13.24 32.96 -25.61
C GLU A 150 12.80 32.70 -24.16
N HIS A 151 13.62 33.09 -23.19
CA HIS A 151 13.30 32.93 -21.77
C HIS A 151 12.05 33.71 -21.39
N VAL A 152 10.93 32.99 -21.18
CA VAL A 152 9.78 33.50 -20.44
C VAL A 152 9.90 32.95 -19.02
N GLU A 153 10.07 33.84 -18.06
CA GLU A 153 10.15 33.48 -16.64
C GLU A 153 8.79 32.95 -16.17
N LEU A 154 8.80 31.75 -15.56
CA LEU A 154 7.59 31.05 -15.13
C LEU A 154 7.10 31.54 -13.76
N GLU A 155 6.89 32.85 -13.64
CA GLU A 155 6.21 33.47 -12.49
C GLU A 155 4.69 33.24 -12.51
N SER A 156 4.30 31.97 -12.41
CA SER A 156 2.93 31.57 -12.10
C SER A 156 2.91 30.41 -11.10
N ALA A 157 3.55 30.61 -9.95
CA ALA A 157 3.41 29.70 -8.82
C ALA A 157 1.93 29.57 -8.45
N SER A 158 1.45 28.32 -8.29
CA SER A 158 0.07 28.06 -7.91
C SER A 158 -0.22 28.68 -6.54
N LYS A 159 -1.24 29.57 -6.46
CA LYS A 159 -1.79 29.98 -5.16
C LYS A 159 -2.38 28.75 -4.48
N THR A 160 -1.65 28.22 -3.50
CA THR A 160 -2.05 27.13 -2.61
C THR A 160 -2.87 27.71 -1.46
N GLU A 161 -3.97 27.04 -1.09
CA GLU A 161 -4.75 27.41 0.10
C GLU A 161 -4.03 26.92 1.37
N ILE A 162 -3.10 27.77 1.85
CA ILE A 162 -2.39 27.61 3.10
C ILE A 162 -3.19 28.34 4.18
N VAL A 163 -4.00 27.61 4.94
CA VAL A 163 -4.86 28.19 5.99
C VAL A 163 -4.17 28.12 7.34
N THR A 164 -3.67 29.26 7.82
CA THR A 164 -3.11 29.41 9.17
C THR A 164 -4.23 29.44 10.22
N SER A 165 -4.33 28.39 11.04
CA SER A 165 -5.37 28.30 12.07
C SER A 165 -4.99 29.07 13.34
N GLY A 166 -6.00 29.52 14.10
CA GLY A 166 -5.83 30.06 15.45
C GLY A 166 -5.34 29.04 16.50
N PHE A 167 -5.12 27.77 16.11
CA PHE A 167 -4.67 26.68 16.96
C PHE A 167 -3.18 26.33 16.76
N GLY A 168 -2.43 27.17 16.03
CA GLY A 168 -0.99 26.99 15.84
C GLY A 168 -0.61 25.84 14.88
N TYR A 169 -1.53 25.42 14.01
CA TYR A 169 -1.28 24.54 12.87
C TYR A 169 -1.62 25.23 11.54
N VAL A 170 -0.97 24.77 10.47
CA VAL A 170 -1.23 25.18 9.09
C VAL A 170 -1.97 24.03 8.38
N LEU A 171 -3.14 24.30 7.82
CA LEU A 171 -3.79 23.37 6.89
C LEU A 171 -3.23 23.61 5.49
N GLU A 172 -2.61 22.58 4.91
CA GLU A 172 -2.27 22.51 3.49
C GLU A 172 -3.40 21.79 2.77
N ASP A 173 -4.38 22.55 2.26
CA ASP A 173 -5.60 21.95 1.71
C ASP A 173 -5.48 21.54 0.24
N VAL A 174 -6.40 20.67 -0.19
CA VAL A 174 -6.50 20.16 -1.56
C VAL A 174 -7.54 20.93 -2.37
N PRO A 175 -7.28 21.24 -3.66
CA PRO A 175 -8.23 21.95 -4.50
C PRO A 175 -9.59 21.23 -4.63
N HIS A 176 -10.62 22.03 -4.82
CA HIS A 176 -11.99 21.58 -4.98
C HIS A 176 -12.62 22.23 -6.24
N LEU A 177 -13.64 21.61 -6.80
CA LEU A 177 -14.21 22.06 -8.09
C LEU A 177 -14.90 23.44 -8.00
N SER A 178 -15.36 23.84 -6.81
CA SER A 178 -15.99 25.16 -6.57
C SER A 178 -15.04 26.33 -6.78
N ASP A 179 -13.73 26.11 -6.61
CA ASP A 179 -12.73 27.16 -6.47
C ASP A 179 -12.44 27.85 -7.81
N TYR A 180 -12.89 27.22 -8.91
CA TYR A 180 -12.77 27.71 -10.28
C TYR A 180 -13.99 27.42 -11.16
N ILE A 181 -15.07 26.83 -10.60
CA ILE A 181 -16.35 26.65 -11.28
C ILE A 181 -17.48 27.15 -10.36
N PRO A 182 -18.10 28.31 -10.65
CA PRO A 182 -19.18 28.85 -9.83
C PRO A 182 -20.46 28.00 -9.91
N ASP A 183 -21.35 28.19 -8.94
CA ASP A 183 -22.72 27.67 -8.91
C ASP A 183 -22.88 26.15 -9.15
N LEU A 184 -21.86 25.37 -8.77
CA LEU A 184 -21.88 23.91 -8.91
C LEU A 184 -23.02 23.27 -8.10
N PRO A 185 -23.91 22.47 -8.73
CA PRO A 185 -24.95 21.74 -8.01
C PRO A 185 -24.34 20.68 -7.09
N THR A 186 -24.97 20.50 -5.92
CA THR A 186 -24.61 19.47 -4.94
C THR A 186 -25.79 18.55 -4.67
N TYR A 187 -25.49 17.26 -4.57
CA TYR A 187 -26.46 16.18 -4.48
C TYR A 187 -26.30 15.42 -3.16
N ARG A 188 -27.36 14.72 -2.74
CA ARG A 188 -27.33 13.87 -1.54
C ARG A 188 -26.45 12.64 -1.84
N ASN A 189 -25.46 12.34 -0.99
CA ASN A 189 -24.59 11.19 -1.20
C ASN A 189 -25.40 9.87 -1.15
N PRO A 190 -25.36 8.99 -2.17
CA PRO A 190 -26.07 7.70 -2.16
C PRO A 190 -25.76 6.80 -0.95
N LEU A 191 -24.60 6.98 -0.32
CA LEU A 191 -24.22 6.27 0.91
C LEU A 191 -25.15 6.52 2.10
N GLN A 192 -25.97 7.58 2.09
CA GLN A 192 -26.94 7.83 3.16
C GLN A 192 -28.01 6.73 3.29
N ASP A 193 -28.35 6.08 2.17
CA ASP A 193 -29.39 5.04 2.13
C ASP A 193 -28.78 3.64 1.91
N HIS A 194 -27.44 3.51 1.91
CA HIS A 194 -26.74 2.28 1.58
C HIS A 194 -26.69 1.30 2.78
N PRO A 195 -27.22 0.06 2.68
CA PRO A 195 -27.39 -0.84 3.82
C PRO A 195 -26.12 -1.17 4.62
N ALA A 196 -24.94 -1.19 4.00
CA ALA A 196 -23.69 -1.45 4.73
C ALA A 196 -23.25 -0.31 5.66
N TYR A 197 -23.77 0.92 5.48
CA TYR A 197 -23.41 2.08 6.29
C TYR A 197 -24.46 2.44 7.35
N SER A 198 -25.68 1.90 7.28
CA SER A 198 -26.76 2.21 8.23
C SER A 198 -26.46 1.77 9.68
N VAL A 199 -25.52 0.84 9.87
CA VAL A 199 -25.06 0.39 11.19
C VAL A 199 -23.98 1.28 11.82
N VAL A 200 -23.44 2.25 11.09
CA VAL A 200 -22.26 3.04 11.49
C VAL A 200 -22.67 4.41 12.05
N ARG A 201 -22.56 4.58 13.38
CA ARG A 201 -23.03 5.78 14.12
C ARG A 201 -22.50 7.13 13.62
N ARG A 202 -21.31 7.17 13.01
CA ARG A 202 -20.73 8.35 12.34
C ARG A 202 -20.00 7.87 11.09
N TYR A 203 -20.74 7.75 9.98
CA TYR A 203 -20.24 7.18 8.73
C TYR A 203 -19.64 8.22 7.77
N PHE A 204 -20.07 9.47 7.86
CA PHE A 204 -19.42 10.57 7.16
C PHE A 204 -18.26 11.15 7.94
N VAL A 205 -17.26 11.62 7.19
CA VAL A 205 -16.18 12.47 7.68
C VAL A 205 -16.64 13.91 7.59
N ASP A 206 -16.29 14.72 8.60
CA ASP A 206 -16.63 16.14 8.60
C ASP A 206 -15.89 16.87 7.46
N VAL A 207 -16.33 18.08 7.09
CA VAL A 207 -15.52 18.91 6.19
C VAL A 207 -14.21 19.26 6.90
N ASP A 208 -14.29 19.74 8.14
CA ASP A 208 -13.18 20.34 8.89
C ASP A 208 -12.34 19.34 9.71
N ASP A 209 -12.61 18.05 9.58
CA ASP A 209 -11.73 16.99 10.08
C ASP A 209 -10.35 17.10 9.39
N THR A 210 -9.29 17.33 10.18
CA THR A 210 -7.90 17.33 9.70
C THR A 210 -7.06 16.22 10.32
N VAL A 211 -5.95 15.88 9.66
CA VAL A 211 -4.96 14.89 10.08
C VAL A 211 -3.60 15.58 10.21
N ALA A 212 -3.03 15.60 11.40
CA ALA A 212 -1.71 16.19 11.65
C ALA A 212 -0.60 15.36 10.99
N GLN A 213 0.37 16.02 10.35
CA GLN A 213 1.56 15.37 9.79
C GLN A 213 2.52 14.92 10.91
N LYS A 214 2.63 15.69 11.98
CA LYS A 214 3.55 15.43 13.11
C LYS A 214 2.78 15.36 14.42
N ILE A 215 2.50 14.14 14.88
CA ILE A 215 1.78 13.90 16.15
C ILE A 215 2.67 14.01 17.40
N VAL A 216 3.99 13.87 17.25
CA VAL A 216 4.98 14.06 18.34
C VAL A 216 5.62 15.44 18.20
N VAL A 217 5.22 16.38 19.06
CA VAL A 217 5.70 17.77 19.11
C VAL A 217 6.03 18.17 20.54
N HIS A 218 6.95 19.13 20.72
CA HIS A 218 7.18 19.71 22.04
C HIS A 218 5.96 20.54 22.46
N LYS A 219 5.68 20.57 23.77
CA LYS A 219 4.50 21.22 24.38
C LYS A 219 4.20 22.61 23.81
N ASP A 220 5.24 23.42 23.69
CA ASP A 220 5.18 24.84 23.35
C ASP A 220 5.65 25.13 21.90
N SER A 221 5.83 24.07 21.08
CA SER A 221 6.18 24.19 19.66
C SER A 221 4.94 24.24 18.75
N PRO A 222 5.01 24.88 17.56
CA PRO A 222 3.91 24.86 16.59
C PRO A 222 3.47 23.43 16.23
N ARG A 223 2.17 23.24 16.03
CA ARG A 223 1.58 21.93 15.71
C ARG A 223 1.87 21.48 14.27
N GLY A 224 2.37 22.39 13.43
CA GLY A 224 2.91 22.09 12.09
C GLY A 224 1.84 21.94 11.02
N THR A 225 2.16 21.17 9.98
CA THR A 225 1.25 20.91 8.85
C THR A 225 0.17 19.89 9.22
N HIS A 226 -1.06 20.19 8.80
CA HIS A 226 -2.22 19.31 8.78
C HIS A 226 -2.73 19.15 7.34
N PHE A 227 -3.38 18.02 7.07
CA PHE A 227 -4.05 17.69 5.80
C PHE A 227 -5.54 17.40 6.02
N ARG A 228 -6.40 17.59 5.01
CA ARG A 228 -7.83 17.32 5.15
C ARG A 228 -8.10 15.82 5.18
N ARG A 229 -8.94 15.35 6.12
CA ARG A 229 -9.20 13.92 6.34
C ARG A 229 -9.96 13.30 5.16
N ALA A 230 -9.50 12.15 4.69
CA ALA A 230 -10.17 11.43 3.61
C ALA A 230 -11.37 10.63 4.11
N GLY A 231 -12.39 10.49 3.26
CA GLY A 231 -13.60 9.73 3.54
C GLY A 231 -14.87 10.39 2.97
N PRO A 232 -16.00 9.68 3.01
CA PRO A 232 -17.24 10.15 2.37
C PRO A 232 -17.76 11.41 3.05
N ARG A 233 -18.26 12.35 2.24
CA ARG A 233 -18.94 13.58 2.70
C ARG A 233 -20.46 13.46 2.53
N GLN A 234 -21.22 14.25 3.29
CA GLN A 234 -22.70 14.18 3.29
C GLN A 234 -23.33 14.48 1.92
N ARG A 235 -22.72 15.42 1.17
CA ARG A 235 -23.08 15.82 -0.19
C ARG A 235 -21.97 15.45 -1.17
N VAL A 236 -22.33 15.35 -2.45
CA VAL A 236 -21.43 15.05 -3.57
C VAL A 236 -21.68 16.04 -4.72
N TYR A 237 -20.72 16.20 -5.62
CA TYR A 237 -20.78 17.15 -6.75
C TYR A 237 -21.03 16.46 -8.11
N TYR A 238 -21.27 15.16 -8.09
CA TYR A 238 -21.59 14.33 -9.27
C TYR A 238 -22.78 13.41 -8.96
N GLU A 239 -23.71 13.27 -9.92
CA GLU A 239 -24.73 12.22 -9.90
C GLU A 239 -24.22 10.93 -10.55
N SER A 240 -24.79 9.79 -10.13
CA SER A 240 -24.32 8.44 -10.48
C SER A 240 -24.25 8.16 -11.99
N ASP A 241 -25.23 8.65 -12.75
CA ASP A 241 -25.34 8.42 -14.20
C ASP A 241 -24.58 9.47 -15.03
N ASP A 242 -24.20 10.60 -14.42
CA ASP A 242 -23.37 11.66 -15.00
C ASP A 242 -21.87 11.30 -15.00
N VAL A 243 -21.42 10.43 -14.07
CA VAL A 243 -19.99 10.08 -13.95
C VAL A 243 -19.54 9.18 -15.08
N ARG A 244 -18.53 9.64 -15.81
CA ARG A 244 -17.66 8.82 -16.66
C ARG A 244 -16.24 8.85 -16.13
N ALA A 245 -15.88 7.80 -15.40
CA ALA A 245 -14.56 7.66 -14.79
C ALA A 245 -13.58 6.95 -15.73
N CYS A 246 -12.31 7.37 -15.76
CA CYS A 246 -11.23 6.59 -16.33
C CYS A 246 -10.13 6.27 -15.30
N ILE A 247 -9.51 5.09 -15.44
CA ILE A 247 -8.41 4.61 -14.62
C ILE A 247 -7.19 4.35 -15.52
N VAL A 248 -6.00 4.78 -15.10
CA VAL A 248 -4.75 4.52 -15.82
C VAL A 248 -3.64 4.05 -14.86
N THR A 249 -2.86 3.05 -15.28
CA THR A 249 -1.69 2.56 -14.53
C THR A 249 -0.39 2.86 -15.29
N CYS A 250 0.57 3.52 -14.64
CA CYS A 250 1.83 4.00 -15.24
C CYS A 250 3.09 3.59 -14.45
N GLY A 251 4.23 3.56 -15.14
CA GLY A 251 5.53 3.23 -14.58
C GLY A 251 5.77 1.73 -14.39
N GLY A 252 6.69 1.38 -13.49
CA GLY A 252 6.97 -0.03 -13.14
C GLY A 252 5.82 -0.71 -12.39
N LEU A 253 5.75 -2.04 -12.48
CA LEU A 253 4.77 -2.85 -11.74
C LEU A 253 4.96 -2.71 -10.21
N CYS A 254 3.90 -3.05 -9.48
CA CYS A 254 3.82 -3.06 -8.03
C CYS A 254 2.74 -4.07 -7.62
N PRO A 255 2.91 -4.86 -6.54
CA PRO A 255 1.81 -5.64 -5.95
C PRO A 255 0.62 -4.73 -5.60
N GLY A 256 -0.62 -5.26 -5.67
CA GLY A 256 -1.82 -4.47 -5.36
C GLY A 256 -2.32 -3.53 -6.47
N LEU A 257 -1.59 -3.34 -7.57
CA LEU A 257 -2.07 -2.58 -8.74
C LEU A 257 -3.47 -3.00 -9.21
N ASN A 258 -3.68 -4.31 -9.41
CA ASN A 258 -5.00 -4.85 -9.76
C ASN A 258 -6.04 -4.67 -8.65
N THR A 259 -5.65 -4.72 -7.37
CA THR A 259 -6.54 -4.48 -6.24
C THR A 259 -7.04 -3.04 -6.23
N VAL A 260 -6.16 -2.05 -6.40
CA VAL A 260 -6.56 -0.64 -6.55
C VAL A 260 -7.53 -0.45 -7.73
N VAL A 261 -7.24 -1.01 -8.91
CA VAL A 261 -8.15 -0.96 -10.08
C VAL A 261 -9.51 -1.60 -9.76
N ARG A 262 -9.53 -2.74 -9.07
CA ARG A 262 -10.77 -3.42 -8.64
C ARG A 262 -11.59 -2.54 -7.70
N GLU A 263 -10.98 -2.01 -6.65
CA GLU A 263 -11.70 -1.31 -5.59
C GLU A 263 -12.18 0.10 -6.02
N ILE A 264 -11.53 0.74 -6.99
CA ILE A 264 -12.10 1.94 -7.64
C ILE A 264 -13.38 1.57 -8.41
N VAL A 265 -13.34 0.52 -9.25
CA VAL A 265 -14.49 0.09 -10.07
C VAL A 265 -15.64 -0.41 -9.19
N CYS A 266 -15.35 -1.25 -8.19
CA CYS A 266 -16.32 -1.74 -7.21
C CYS A 266 -16.85 -0.62 -6.31
N GLY A 267 -16.01 0.35 -5.92
CA GLY A 267 -16.42 1.50 -5.12
C GLY A 267 -17.37 2.41 -5.88
N LEU A 268 -16.99 2.85 -7.08
CA LEU A 268 -17.84 3.64 -7.98
C LEU A 268 -19.19 2.96 -8.24
N HIS A 269 -19.18 1.66 -8.57
CA HIS A 269 -20.40 0.94 -8.90
C HIS A 269 -21.31 0.66 -7.69
N HIS A 270 -20.79 0.14 -6.58
CA HIS A 270 -21.63 -0.30 -5.46
C HIS A 270 -21.93 0.82 -4.45
N MET A 271 -20.98 1.70 -4.16
CA MET A 271 -21.19 2.80 -3.20
C MET A 271 -21.91 4.00 -3.84
N TYR A 272 -21.68 4.23 -5.14
CA TYR A 272 -22.12 5.44 -5.84
C TYR A 272 -22.98 5.17 -7.08
N GLY A 273 -23.29 3.92 -7.43
CA GLY A 273 -24.18 3.57 -8.55
C GLY A 273 -23.61 3.85 -9.95
N VAL A 274 -22.33 4.22 -10.06
CA VAL A 274 -21.68 4.64 -11.31
C VAL A 274 -21.43 3.45 -12.23
N LYS A 275 -21.99 3.51 -13.44
CA LYS A 275 -21.94 2.43 -14.44
C LYS A 275 -20.86 2.62 -15.52
N SER A 276 -20.40 3.85 -15.73
CA SER A 276 -19.51 4.23 -16.83
C SER A 276 -18.05 4.36 -16.34
N VAL A 277 -17.34 3.24 -16.28
CA VAL A 277 -15.92 3.21 -15.89
C VAL A 277 -15.08 2.57 -17.00
N VAL A 278 -13.98 3.23 -17.37
CA VAL A 278 -13.05 2.75 -18.42
C VAL A 278 -11.61 2.67 -17.95
N GLY A 279 -10.85 1.74 -18.49
CA GLY A 279 -9.40 1.63 -18.35
C GLY A 279 -8.68 2.22 -19.56
N ILE A 280 -7.61 2.96 -19.31
CA ILE A 280 -6.69 3.46 -20.34
C ILE A 280 -5.56 2.44 -20.52
N ASP A 281 -5.52 1.78 -21.67
CA ASP A 281 -4.53 0.73 -21.95
C ASP A 281 -3.13 1.30 -22.24
N GLY A 282 -2.11 0.82 -21.53
CA GLY A 282 -0.70 1.13 -21.81
C GLY A 282 -0.25 2.51 -21.30
N GLY A 283 -0.70 2.93 -20.11
CA GLY A 283 -0.26 4.14 -19.44
C GLY A 283 -0.65 5.44 -20.15
N TYR A 284 0.10 6.53 -19.94
CA TYR A 284 -0.21 7.85 -20.53
C TYR A 284 -0.30 7.86 -22.07
N ARG A 285 0.37 6.93 -22.75
CA ARG A 285 0.24 6.76 -24.21
C ARG A 285 -1.17 6.33 -24.61
N GLY A 286 -1.87 5.59 -23.75
CA GLY A 286 -3.18 5.01 -24.05
C GLY A 286 -4.23 6.03 -24.44
N PHE A 287 -4.24 7.21 -23.80
CA PHE A 287 -5.20 8.29 -24.09
C PHE A 287 -5.30 8.61 -25.59
N TYR A 288 -4.15 8.79 -26.26
CA TYR A 288 -4.07 9.26 -27.65
C TYR A 288 -3.54 8.23 -28.66
N SER A 289 -3.31 6.97 -28.24
CA SER A 289 -2.82 5.93 -29.16
C SER A 289 -3.51 4.56 -29.03
N ARG A 290 -4.48 4.39 -28.10
CA ARG A 290 -5.23 3.15 -27.93
C ARG A 290 -6.71 3.39 -27.65
N ASN A 291 -7.46 2.29 -27.64
CA ASN A 291 -8.87 2.27 -27.23
C ASN A 291 -9.00 2.04 -25.71
N THR A 292 -10.11 2.51 -25.16
CA THR A 292 -10.51 2.29 -23.77
C THR A 292 -11.02 0.87 -23.53
N ILE A 293 -10.57 0.23 -22.45
CA ILE A 293 -11.13 -1.03 -21.95
C ILE A 293 -12.37 -0.71 -21.11
N SER A 294 -13.49 -1.41 -21.31
CA SER A 294 -14.67 -1.24 -20.42
C SER A 294 -14.44 -1.96 -19.10
N LEU A 295 -14.68 -1.29 -17.97
CA LEU A 295 -14.51 -1.87 -16.63
C LEU A 295 -15.86 -1.99 -15.91
N THR A 296 -16.12 -3.17 -15.35
CA THR A 296 -17.32 -3.51 -14.60
C THR A 296 -16.94 -4.39 -13.40
N PRO A 297 -17.74 -4.49 -12.33
CA PRO A 297 -17.47 -5.41 -11.21
C PRO A 297 -17.21 -6.85 -11.68
N LYS A 298 -17.92 -7.31 -12.72
CA LYS A 298 -17.73 -8.64 -13.32
C LYS A 298 -16.37 -8.79 -13.99
N SER A 299 -15.87 -7.77 -14.70
CA SER A 299 -14.55 -7.83 -15.37
C SER A 299 -13.37 -7.64 -14.42
N VAL A 300 -13.58 -7.03 -13.24
CA VAL A 300 -12.54 -6.87 -12.20
C VAL A 300 -12.65 -7.88 -11.04
N ASN A 301 -13.60 -8.81 -11.07
CA ASN A 301 -13.93 -9.62 -9.87
C ASN A 301 -12.72 -10.29 -9.22
N ASP A 302 -11.90 -10.97 -10.02
CA ASP A 302 -10.78 -11.80 -9.54
C ASP A 302 -9.39 -11.18 -9.78
N ILE A 303 -9.29 -9.95 -10.32
CA ILE A 303 -8.00 -9.40 -10.73
C ILE A 303 -7.04 -9.17 -9.56
N HIS A 304 -7.57 -8.91 -8.36
CA HIS A 304 -6.83 -8.77 -7.10
C HIS A 304 -5.98 -10.01 -6.75
N LYS A 305 -6.35 -11.20 -7.28
CA LYS A 305 -5.62 -12.46 -7.09
C LYS A 305 -4.38 -12.58 -8.00
N ARG A 306 -4.11 -11.57 -8.83
CA ARG A 306 -3.05 -11.57 -9.84
C ARG A 306 -2.15 -10.34 -9.65
N GLY A 307 -0.85 -10.52 -9.73
CA GLY A 307 0.09 -9.41 -9.81
C GLY A 307 0.03 -8.66 -11.14
N GLY A 308 0.78 -7.56 -11.22
CA GLY A 308 0.79 -6.66 -12.37
C GLY A 308 -0.50 -5.83 -12.50
N THR A 309 -0.88 -5.48 -13.74
CA THR A 309 -2.08 -4.67 -14.06
C THR A 309 -2.77 -5.19 -15.31
N ILE A 310 -4.10 -5.34 -15.26
CA ILE A 310 -4.93 -5.68 -16.44
C ILE A 310 -4.99 -4.56 -17.50
N LEU A 311 -4.59 -3.33 -17.17
CA LEU A 311 -4.58 -2.19 -18.08
C LEU A 311 -3.24 -2.01 -18.81
N GLY A 312 -2.28 -2.91 -18.56
CA GLY A 312 -0.89 -2.68 -18.96
C GLY A 312 -0.29 -1.44 -18.30
N THR A 313 0.94 -1.08 -18.69
CA THR A 313 1.61 0.13 -18.20
C THR A 313 2.66 0.60 -19.21
N SER A 314 3.03 1.87 -19.16
CA SER A 314 4.17 2.41 -19.89
C SER A 314 5.09 3.25 -18.99
N ARG A 315 6.36 3.33 -19.37
CA ARG A 315 7.23 4.47 -19.05
C ARG A 315 7.11 5.50 -20.18
N GLY A 316 7.35 6.77 -19.87
CA GLY A 316 7.25 7.88 -20.81
C GLY A 316 5.86 8.13 -21.41
N GLY A 317 5.84 8.96 -22.45
CA GLY A 317 4.66 9.20 -23.29
C GLY A 317 3.62 10.17 -22.73
N HIS A 318 3.96 10.93 -21.69
CA HIS A 318 3.13 12.04 -21.21
C HIS A 318 3.02 13.14 -22.27
N ASN A 319 1.80 13.62 -22.54
CA ASN A 319 1.56 14.80 -23.37
C ASN A 319 0.28 15.49 -22.88
N THR A 320 0.43 16.56 -22.08
CA THR A 320 -0.69 17.17 -21.35
C THR A 320 -1.86 17.56 -22.26
N LYS A 321 -1.58 18.20 -23.40
CA LYS A 321 -2.61 18.61 -24.36
C LYS A 321 -3.39 17.39 -24.85
N LYS A 322 -2.72 16.43 -25.50
CA LYS A 322 -3.38 15.21 -26.03
C LYS A 322 -4.12 14.38 -24.98
N ILE A 323 -3.69 14.42 -23.72
CA ILE A 323 -4.38 13.74 -22.61
C ILE A 323 -5.66 14.50 -22.23
N VAL A 324 -5.61 15.82 -22.05
CA VAL A 324 -6.78 16.64 -21.68
C VAL A 324 -7.77 16.78 -22.84
N ASP A 325 -7.28 16.89 -24.07
CA ASP A 325 -8.09 16.84 -25.30
C ASP A 325 -8.92 15.53 -25.33
N CYS A 326 -8.26 14.38 -25.14
CA CYS A 326 -8.91 13.07 -25.06
C CYS A 326 -9.90 12.94 -23.88
N ILE A 327 -9.61 13.55 -22.72
CA ILE A 327 -10.53 13.59 -21.57
C ILE A 327 -11.82 14.35 -21.96
N GLN A 328 -11.70 15.49 -22.65
CA GLN A 328 -12.85 16.24 -23.16
C GLN A 328 -13.62 15.49 -24.26
N ASP A 329 -12.92 14.98 -25.29
CA ASP A 329 -13.52 14.27 -26.43
C ASP A 329 -14.35 13.06 -25.96
N ARG A 330 -13.82 12.31 -24.99
CA ARG A 330 -14.50 11.16 -24.40
C ARG A 330 -15.49 11.55 -23.29
N ARG A 331 -15.63 12.83 -22.94
CA ARG A 331 -16.46 13.33 -21.83
C ARG A 331 -16.17 12.62 -20.50
N ILE A 332 -14.89 12.44 -20.18
CA ILE A 332 -14.43 11.86 -18.91
C ILE A 332 -14.42 12.98 -17.85
N ASN A 333 -15.05 12.73 -16.70
CA ASN A 333 -15.13 13.71 -15.61
C ASN A 333 -14.52 13.21 -14.28
N GLN A 334 -13.99 11.99 -14.23
CA GLN A 334 -13.11 11.54 -13.15
C GLN A 334 -11.91 10.77 -13.71
N VAL A 335 -10.70 11.10 -13.24
CA VAL A 335 -9.43 10.59 -13.78
C VAL A 335 -8.57 10.07 -12.63
N TYR A 336 -8.48 8.74 -12.50
CA TYR A 336 -7.71 8.06 -11.46
C TYR A 336 -6.35 7.62 -12.02
N ILE A 337 -5.28 8.25 -11.52
CA ILE A 337 -3.92 8.12 -12.05
C ILE A 337 -3.03 7.36 -11.06
N ILE A 338 -2.79 6.08 -11.35
CA ILE A 338 -2.03 5.17 -10.49
C ILE A 338 -0.59 5.08 -11.01
N GLY A 339 0.38 5.57 -10.23
CA GLY A 339 1.79 5.58 -10.65
C GLY A 339 2.75 6.23 -9.65
N GLY A 340 4.06 6.07 -9.87
CA GLY A 340 5.10 6.71 -9.04
C GLY A 340 5.34 8.17 -9.42
N ASP A 341 6.39 8.79 -8.88
CA ASP A 341 6.65 10.24 -8.88
C ASP A 341 6.51 10.92 -10.25
N GLY A 342 7.17 10.40 -11.28
CA GLY A 342 7.04 10.93 -12.66
C GLY A 342 5.63 10.83 -13.24
N THR A 343 4.80 9.93 -12.69
CA THR A 343 3.36 9.89 -13.00
C THR A 343 2.60 10.97 -12.24
N GLN A 344 2.87 11.16 -10.94
CA GLN A 344 2.19 12.18 -10.12
C GLN A 344 2.57 13.61 -10.53
N LYS A 345 3.81 13.84 -10.96
CA LYS A 345 4.23 15.08 -11.64
C LYS A 345 3.41 15.31 -12.92
N GLY A 346 3.19 14.26 -13.72
CA GLY A 346 2.26 14.31 -14.87
C GLY A 346 0.80 14.61 -14.47
N ALA A 347 0.33 14.04 -13.35
CA ALA A 347 -1.04 14.23 -12.85
C ALA A 347 -1.28 15.67 -12.39
N SER A 348 -0.30 16.30 -11.73
CA SER A 348 -0.31 17.73 -11.39
C SER A 348 -0.44 18.61 -12.63
N VAL A 349 0.35 18.36 -13.68
CA VAL A 349 0.31 19.14 -14.92
C VAL A 349 -1.00 18.90 -15.71
N ILE A 350 -1.60 17.71 -15.62
CA ILE A 350 -2.94 17.42 -16.16
C ILE A 350 -4.01 18.20 -15.39
N PHE A 351 -3.93 18.25 -14.07
CA PHE A 351 -4.85 19.01 -13.22
C PHE A 351 -4.81 20.51 -13.52
N GLU A 352 -3.64 21.13 -13.59
CA GLU A 352 -3.55 22.57 -13.87
C GLU A 352 -4.04 22.92 -15.28
N GLU A 353 -3.83 22.08 -16.30
CA GLU A 353 -4.42 22.27 -17.64
C GLU A 353 -5.95 22.09 -17.65
N ILE A 354 -6.50 21.18 -16.84
CA ILE A 354 -7.94 20.99 -16.63
C ILE A 354 -8.57 22.22 -15.96
N ARG A 355 -7.93 22.72 -14.90
CA ARG A 355 -8.28 23.94 -14.16
C ARG A 355 -8.24 25.17 -15.07
N ARG A 356 -7.16 25.34 -15.85
CA ARG A 356 -6.98 26.43 -16.84
C ARG A 356 -8.04 26.39 -17.95
N ARG A 357 -8.62 25.22 -18.24
CA ARG A 357 -9.74 25.06 -19.18
C ARG A 357 -11.13 25.13 -18.51
N GLY A 358 -11.22 25.33 -17.20
CA GLY A 358 -12.49 25.43 -16.45
C GLY A 358 -13.32 24.15 -16.44
N LEU A 359 -12.70 22.97 -16.59
CA LEU A 359 -13.43 21.72 -16.81
C LEU A 359 -13.85 21.07 -15.50
N LYS A 360 -15.12 20.61 -15.41
CA LYS A 360 -15.63 19.80 -14.30
C LYS A 360 -15.06 18.38 -14.35
N VAL A 361 -13.79 18.22 -13.96
CA VAL A 361 -13.06 16.95 -13.96
C VAL A 361 -12.29 16.77 -12.65
N ALA A 362 -12.58 15.71 -11.91
CA ALA A 362 -11.80 15.33 -10.73
C ALA A 362 -10.53 14.57 -11.18
N VAL A 363 -9.35 15.12 -10.90
CA VAL A 363 -8.05 14.46 -11.13
C VAL A 363 -7.52 13.94 -9.79
N VAL A 364 -7.32 12.62 -9.69
CA VAL A 364 -6.91 11.96 -8.44
C VAL A 364 -5.68 11.09 -8.67
N GLY A 365 -4.61 11.41 -7.94
CA GLY A 365 -3.41 10.59 -7.86
C GLY A 365 -3.53 9.45 -6.86
N ILE A 366 -3.02 8.28 -7.23
CA ILE A 366 -2.81 7.16 -6.31
C ILE A 366 -1.34 6.76 -6.39
N PRO A 367 -0.54 6.99 -5.33
CA PRO A 367 0.90 7.05 -5.45
C PRO A 367 1.50 5.64 -5.30
N LYS A 368 2.22 5.20 -6.32
CA LYS A 368 2.66 3.80 -6.49
C LYS A 368 4.19 3.72 -6.58
N THR A 369 4.83 3.51 -5.44
CA THR A 369 6.20 2.99 -5.33
C THR A 369 6.16 1.65 -4.60
N ILE A 370 7.21 0.84 -4.70
CA ILE A 370 7.48 -0.20 -3.68
C ILE A 370 8.65 0.20 -2.77
N ASP A 371 9.41 1.24 -3.11
CA ASP A 371 10.65 1.61 -2.41
C ASP A 371 10.37 2.46 -1.15
N ASN A 372 9.09 2.62 -0.78
CA ASN A 372 8.56 3.45 0.31
C ASN A 372 9.06 4.90 0.37
N ASP A 373 9.41 5.47 -0.79
CA ASP A 373 10.06 6.77 -0.96
C ASP A 373 9.09 7.95 -1.15
N ILE A 374 7.78 7.74 -1.06
CA ILE A 374 6.77 8.81 -1.14
C ILE A 374 6.77 9.63 0.17
N PRO A 375 6.89 10.97 0.12
CA PRO A 375 6.82 11.82 1.31
C PRO A 375 5.39 11.92 1.87
N VAL A 376 5.27 12.49 3.08
CA VAL A 376 4.02 12.67 3.85
C VAL A 376 3.35 11.36 4.33
N ILE A 377 3.31 10.31 3.52
CA ILE A 377 2.57 9.08 3.85
C ILE A 377 3.38 8.12 4.74
N ASP A 378 2.68 7.38 5.61
CA ASP A 378 3.27 6.37 6.49
C ASP A 378 3.88 5.19 5.71
N LYS A 379 3.20 4.79 4.63
CA LYS A 379 3.55 3.62 3.82
C LYS A 379 2.96 3.68 2.41
N SER A 380 3.71 3.19 1.42
CA SER A 380 3.29 2.94 0.04
C SER A 380 2.68 1.54 -0.14
N PHE A 381 1.67 1.40 -1.00
CA PHE A 381 1.03 0.09 -1.21
C PHE A 381 1.94 -0.83 -2.04
N GLY A 382 2.00 -2.10 -1.67
CA GLY A 382 2.91 -3.10 -2.23
C GLY A 382 4.24 -3.22 -1.48
N PHE A 383 4.52 -2.36 -0.49
CA PHE A 383 5.75 -2.42 0.31
C PHE A 383 5.82 -3.67 1.18
N ASP A 384 4.75 -4.03 1.90
CA ASP A 384 4.75 -5.22 2.76
C ASP A 384 4.96 -6.49 1.93
N SER A 385 4.27 -6.57 0.78
CA SER A 385 4.40 -7.68 -0.17
C SER A 385 5.82 -7.76 -0.76
N ALA A 386 6.45 -6.62 -1.02
CA ALA A 386 7.82 -6.56 -1.53
C ALA A 386 8.85 -7.01 -0.47
N VAL A 387 8.66 -6.62 0.79
CA VAL A 387 9.47 -7.07 1.94
C VAL A 387 9.30 -8.57 2.19
N GLU A 388 8.08 -9.11 2.06
CA GLU A 388 7.78 -10.54 2.22
C GLU A 388 8.43 -11.41 1.13
N GLU A 389 8.42 -10.97 -0.13
CA GLU A 389 9.12 -11.66 -1.22
C GLU A 389 10.65 -11.50 -1.12
N ALA A 390 11.13 -10.32 -0.69
CA ALA A 390 12.55 -10.10 -0.39
C ALA A 390 13.05 -11.02 0.73
N GLN A 391 12.28 -11.20 1.80
CA GLN A 391 12.58 -12.17 2.86
C GLN A 391 12.70 -13.59 2.30
N ARG A 392 11.76 -14.03 1.44
CA ARG A 392 11.85 -15.36 0.82
C ARG A 392 13.11 -15.57 -0.03
N ALA A 393 13.64 -14.51 -0.66
CA ALA A 393 14.93 -14.56 -1.35
C ALA A 393 16.14 -14.58 -0.39
N ILE A 394 16.08 -13.83 0.73
CA ILE A 394 17.11 -13.86 1.79
C ILE A 394 17.20 -15.25 2.41
N ASN A 395 16.07 -15.86 2.78
CA ASN A 395 16.03 -17.19 3.38
C ASN A 395 16.66 -18.25 2.44
N ALA A 396 16.44 -18.14 1.12
CA ALA A 396 17.09 -19.01 0.14
C ALA A 396 18.62 -18.78 0.07
N ALA A 397 19.08 -17.52 0.13
CA ALA A 397 20.50 -17.19 0.20
C ALA A 397 21.17 -17.70 1.48
N HIS A 398 20.48 -17.64 2.62
CA HIS A 398 20.97 -18.16 3.89
C HIS A 398 21.11 -19.69 3.88
N VAL A 399 20.15 -20.43 3.30
CA VAL A 399 20.25 -21.89 3.13
C VAL A 399 21.41 -22.27 2.21
N GLU A 400 21.61 -21.57 1.10
CA GLU A 400 22.77 -21.81 0.20
C GLU A 400 24.12 -21.47 0.89
N ALA A 401 24.18 -20.38 1.65
CA ALA A 401 25.38 -19.97 2.37
C ALA A 401 25.75 -20.95 3.49
N THR A 402 24.79 -21.34 4.32
CA THR A 402 25.02 -22.32 5.42
C THR A 402 25.29 -23.74 4.92
N SER A 403 24.83 -24.12 3.72
CA SER A 403 25.06 -25.44 3.14
C SER A 403 26.46 -25.63 2.53
N THR A 404 27.33 -24.61 2.54
CA THR A 404 28.66 -24.67 1.91
C THR A 404 29.76 -24.02 2.75
N GLU A 405 30.95 -24.63 2.78
CA GLU A 405 32.11 -24.06 3.46
C GLU A 405 32.50 -22.72 2.82
N ASN A 406 32.65 -21.69 3.66
CA ASN A 406 32.85 -20.30 3.25
C ASN A 406 31.78 -19.82 2.24
N GLY A 407 30.54 -20.21 2.46
CA GLY A 407 29.39 -19.84 1.64
C GLY A 407 29.01 -18.37 1.80
N ILE A 408 28.77 -17.68 0.68
CA ILE A 408 28.34 -16.27 0.68
C ILE A 408 27.05 -16.14 -0.12
N GLY A 409 25.95 -15.76 0.54
CA GLY A 409 24.67 -15.48 -0.10
C GLY A 409 24.51 -13.99 -0.38
N VAL A 410 24.67 -13.56 -1.63
CA VAL A 410 24.48 -12.15 -2.03
C VAL A 410 23.10 -11.95 -2.66
N VAL A 411 22.27 -11.08 -2.09
CA VAL A 411 20.90 -10.79 -2.56
C VAL A 411 20.77 -9.34 -2.99
N LYS A 412 20.48 -9.09 -4.28
CA LYS A 412 20.14 -7.75 -4.77
C LYS A 412 18.65 -7.48 -4.59
N LEU A 413 18.30 -6.48 -3.79
CA LEU A 413 16.93 -6.02 -3.60
C LEU A 413 16.67 -4.71 -4.33
N MET A 414 15.39 -4.37 -4.47
CA MET A 414 14.97 -3.06 -4.94
C MET A 414 15.21 -1.96 -3.88
N GLY A 415 15.24 -0.72 -4.34
CA GLY A 415 15.73 0.43 -3.59
C GLY A 415 16.66 1.27 -4.47
N ARG A 416 16.07 2.02 -5.41
CA ARG A 416 16.83 2.81 -6.39
C ARG A 416 17.52 4.02 -5.78
N ASN A 417 16.76 4.78 -4.99
CA ASN A 417 17.18 6.04 -4.38
C ASN A 417 17.16 5.96 -2.85
N SER A 418 16.55 4.90 -2.29
CA SER A 418 16.31 4.68 -0.87
C SER A 418 16.47 3.21 -0.47
N GLY A 419 16.81 2.96 0.79
CA GLY A 419 17.14 1.63 1.33
C GLY A 419 15.98 0.85 1.98
N PHE A 420 14.74 1.35 1.96
CA PHE A 420 13.69 0.85 2.86
C PHE A 420 13.38 -0.64 2.73
N ILE A 421 13.30 -1.20 1.51
CA ILE A 421 13.03 -2.65 1.33
C ILE A 421 14.17 -3.47 1.93
N ALA A 422 15.43 -3.10 1.67
CA ALA A 422 16.60 -3.79 2.20
C ALA A 422 16.69 -3.71 3.73
N MET A 423 16.42 -2.53 4.32
CA MET A 423 16.38 -2.36 5.77
C MET A 423 15.28 -3.21 6.43
N TYR A 424 14.05 -3.16 5.91
CA TYR A 424 12.93 -3.90 6.49
C TYR A 424 13.05 -5.42 6.27
N ALA A 425 13.51 -5.88 5.10
CA ALA A 425 13.72 -7.30 4.83
C ALA A 425 14.84 -7.89 5.70
N THR A 426 15.92 -7.12 5.94
CA THR A 426 16.99 -7.47 6.89
C THR A 426 16.45 -7.63 8.30
N LEU A 427 15.68 -6.66 8.79
CA LEU A 427 15.06 -6.69 10.12
C LEU A 427 14.01 -7.81 10.28
N ALA A 428 13.34 -8.20 9.19
CA ALA A 428 12.31 -9.24 9.18
C ALA A 428 12.88 -10.68 9.11
N SER A 429 13.96 -10.89 8.34
CA SER A 429 14.67 -12.17 8.29
C SER A 429 15.51 -12.41 9.55
N ARG A 430 16.38 -11.45 9.90
CA ARG A 430 17.44 -11.57 10.92
C ARG A 430 18.57 -12.56 10.58
N ASP A 431 18.56 -13.17 9.39
CA ASP A 431 19.57 -14.12 8.90
C ASP A 431 20.68 -13.43 8.07
N VAL A 432 20.76 -12.10 8.13
CA VAL A 432 21.61 -11.22 7.31
C VAL A 432 22.75 -10.66 8.16
N ASP A 433 24.00 -10.85 7.72
CA ASP A 433 25.20 -10.30 8.37
C ASP A 433 25.52 -8.87 7.91
N CYS A 434 25.14 -8.50 6.69
CA CYS A 434 25.43 -7.18 6.13
C CYS A 434 24.30 -6.70 5.21
N CYS A 435 23.81 -5.49 5.46
CA CYS A 435 22.86 -4.78 4.61
C CYS A 435 23.47 -3.45 4.14
N LEU A 436 23.54 -3.29 2.82
CA LEU A 436 24.02 -2.08 2.15
C LEU A 436 22.84 -1.35 1.50
N ILE A 437 22.76 -0.03 1.72
CA ILE A 437 21.68 0.84 1.24
C ILE A 437 22.25 2.12 0.58
N PRO A 438 21.53 2.78 -0.34
CA PRO A 438 22.05 3.96 -1.06
C PRO A 438 22.39 5.16 -0.15
N GLU A 439 21.84 5.19 1.07
CA GLU A 439 22.07 6.24 2.07
C GLU A 439 23.30 6.01 2.95
N SER A 440 23.84 4.78 3.00
CA SER A 440 24.99 4.44 3.86
C SER A 440 26.25 4.33 3.01
N PRO A 441 27.22 5.25 3.12
CA PRO A 441 28.50 5.11 2.43
C PRO A 441 29.27 3.90 2.98
N PHE A 442 30.12 3.31 2.15
CA PHE A 442 30.99 2.19 2.48
C PHE A 442 32.19 2.16 1.53
N TYR A 443 33.27 1.48 1.92
CA TYR A 443 34.44 1.23 1.07
C TYR A 443 34.79 -0.26 1.07
N LEU A 444 35.41 -0.73 -0.01
CA LEU A 444 35.72 -2.16 -0.20
C LEU A 444 37.00 -2.59 0.54
N GLU A 445 38.08 -1.84 0.34
CA GLU A 445 39.47 -2.24 0.62
C GLU A 445 40.08 -1.32 1.70
N GLY A 446 40.88 -1.89 2.61
CA GLY A 446 41.49 -1.15 3.73
C GLY A 446 40.85 -1.47 5.09
N ALA A 447 41.48 -0.97 6.16
CA ALA A 447 41.10 -1.29 7.55
C ALA A 447 39.69 -0.78 7.89
N GLY A 448 38.80 -1.68 8.33
CA GLY A 448 37.36 -1.43 8.54
C GLY A 448 36.49 -1.55 7.29
N GLY A 449 37.08 -1.90 6.13
CA GLY A 449 36.37 -2.04 4.86
C GLY A 449 35.52 -3.30 4.74
N LEU A 450 34.63 -3.32 3.75
CA LEU A 450 33.69 -4.42 3.53
C LEU A 450 34.38 -5.78 3.34
N LEU A 451 35.50 -5.84 2.63
CA LEU A 451 36.21 -7.12 2.37
C LEU A 451 36.87 -7.70 3.63
N GLU A 452 37.38 -6.84 4.53
CA GLU A 452 37.90 -7.27 5.83
C GLU A 452 36.77 -7.76 6.74
N TYR A 453 35.62 -7.08 6.74
CA TYR A 453 34.45 -7.53 7.50
C TYR A 453 33.94 -8.89 7.01
N ILE A 454 33.85 -9.11 5.69
CA ILE A 454 33.48 -10.42 5.12
C ILE A 454 34.49 -11.51 5.55
N GLU A 455 35.80 -11.22 5.51
CA GLU A 455 36.82 -12.17 5.96
C GLU A 455 36.70 -12.51 7.45
N LYS A 456 36.39 -11.52 8.29
CA LYS A 456 36.11 -11.73 9.72
C LYS A 456 34.88 -12.62 9.92
N ARG A 457 33.74 -12.30 9.29
CA ARG A 457 32.51 -13.08 9.44
C ARG A 457 32.66 -14.52 8.93
N LEU A 458 33.36 -14.75 7.82
CA LEU A 458 33.64 -16.10 7.33
C LEU A 458 34.51 -16.92 8.30
N LYS A 459 35.50 -16.30 8.96
CA LYS A 459 36.33 -16.96 9.99
C LYS A 459 35.57 -17.24 11.30
N GLU A 460 34.58 -16.42 11.63
CA GLU A 460 33.74 -16.58 12.83
C GLU A 460 32.59 -17.60 12.63
N ASN A 461 31.90 -17.54 11.49
CA ASN A 461 30.63 -18.23 11.25
C ASN A 461 30.71 -19.32 10.14
N GLY A 462 31.77 -19.37 9.35
CA GLY A 462 31.90 -20.27 8.18
C GLY A 462 31.01 -19.93 6.98
N HIS A 463 30.12 -18.94 7.11
CA HIS A 463 29.18 -18.47 6.08
C HIS A 463 28.84 -16.99 6.30
N MET A 464 28.23 -16.34 5.29
CA MET A 464 27.75 -14.97 5.40
C MET A 464 26.58 -14.68 4.43
N VAL A 465 25.62 -13.84 4.84
CA VAL A 465 24.56 -13.31 3.97
C VAL A 465 24.66 -11.79 3.83
N ILE A 466 24.63 -11.29 2.59
CA ILE A 466 24.78 -9.88 2.22
C ILE A 466 23.57 -9.43 1.40
N VAL A 467 22.85 -8.43 1.91
CA VAL A 467 21.74 -7.75 1.24
C VAL A 467 22.23 -6.43 0.65
N ILE A 468 21.89 -6.15 -0.62
CA ILE A 468 22.35 -4.97 -1.35
C ILE A 468 21.16 -4.36 -2.11
N ALA A 469 20.81 -3.10 -1.85
CA ALA A 469 19.82 -2.40 -2.67
C ALA A 469 20.39 -1.95 -4.04
N GLU A 470 19.57 -1.91 -5.10
CA GLU A 470 20.05 -1.63 -6.47
C GLU A 470 20.78 -0.27 -6.63
N GLY A 471 20.46 0.74 -5.82
CA GLY A 471 21.11 2.06 -5.81
C GLY A 471 22.48 2.15 -5.11
N VAL A 472 22.94 1.08 -4.44
CA VAL A 472 24.20 1.07 -3.69
C VAL A 472 25.40 1.29 -4.60
N GLY A 473 26.41 2.04 -4.14
CA GLY A 473 27.77 2.03 -4.70
C GLY A 473 27.92 2.51 -6.15
N GLN A 474 26.90 3.17 -6.73
CA GLN A 474 26.89 3.60 -8.13
C GLN A 474 28.03 4.59 -8.46
N GLU A 475 28.54 5.31 -7.46
CA GLU A 475 29.72 6.18 -7.56
C GLU A 475 31.00 5.36 -7.77
N LEU A 476 31.26 4.36 -6.91
CA LEU A 476 32.40 3.42 -7.01
C LEU A 476 32.39 2.61 -8.33
N LEU A 477 31.19 2.31 -8.85
CA LEU A 477 30.97 1.72 -10.17
C LEU A 477 31.38 2.67 -11.31
N SER A 478 31.11 3.97 -11.18
CA SER A 478 31.43 4.97 -12.21
C SER A 478 32.93 5.29 -12.31
N GLU A 479 33.69 5.13 -11.23
CA GLU A 479 35.16 5.14 -11.26
C GLU A 479 35.72 3.87 -11.91
N SER A 480 35.02 2.73 -11.76
CA SER A 480 35.44 1.42 -12.25
C SER A 480 35.18 1.19 -13.75
N ALA A 481 34.21 1.90 -14.35
CA ALA A 481 33.72 1.61 -15.70
C ALA A 481 33.29 2.88 -16.44
N ARG A 482 33.54 2.92 -17.76
CA ARG A 482 33.06 4.03 -18.62
C ARG A 482 31.54 4.14 -18.52
N PRO A 483 30.96 5.32 -18.22
CA PRO A 483 29.52 5.46 -18.12
C PRO A 483 28.87 5.36 -19.50
N GLU A 484 28.14 4.27 -19.74
CA GLU A 484 27.07 4.26 -20.73
C GLU A 484 25.87 5.01 -20.13
N ASP A 485 25.76 6.31 -20.41
CA ASP A 485 24.66 7.18 -19.95
C ASP A 485 23.32 6.89 -20.66
N GLN A 486 22.91 5.62 -20.64
CA GLN A 486 21.62 5.18 -21.12
C GLN A 486 20.51 5.63 -20.16
N GLN A 487 19.44 6.20 -20.72
CA GLN A 487 18.23 6.58 -19.98
C GLN A 487 17.04 5.72 -20.42
N ASP A 488 16.10 5.49 -19.50
CA ASP A 488 14.83 4.86 -19.85
C ASP A 488 13.88 5.84 -20.58
N ALA A 489 12.77 5.33 -21.11
CA ALA A 489 11.77 6.14 -21.83
C ALA A 489 11.06 7.21 -20.97
N SER A 490 11.32 7.27 -19.66
CA SER A 490 10.88 8.33 -18.74
C SER A 490 12.01 9.32 -18.39
N GLY A 491 13.22 9.17 -18.93
CA GLY A 491 14.40 10.02 -18.64
C GLY A 491 15.23 9.58 -17.43
N ASN A 492 14.97 8.41 -16.83
CA ASN A 492 15.75 7.95 -15.67
C ASN A 492 17.04 7.28 -16.15
N LYS A 493 18.20 7.72 -15.66
CA LYS A 493 19.49 7.03 -15.86
C LYS A 493 19.39 5.57 -15.42
N LEU A 494 19.86 4.64 -16.24
CA LEU A 494 19.96 3.22 -15.90
C LEU A 494 21.10 3.01 -14.89
N LEU A 495 20.87 2.11 -13.93
CA LEU A 495 21.86 1.74 -12.91
C LEU A 495 22.68 0.55 -13.39
N GLN A 496 23.94 0.47 -12.96
CA GLN A 496 24.78 -0.71 -13.18
C GLN A 496 24.46 -1.77 -12.11
N ASP A 497 24.67 -3.07 -12.41
CA ASP A 497 24.43 -4.14 -11.43
C ASP A 497 25.55 -4.18 -10.37
N VAL A 498 25.32 -3.47 -9.27
CA VAL A 498 26.15 -3.48 -8.06
C VAL A 498 26.29 -4.87 -7.45
N GLY A 499 25.28 -5.73 -7.55
CA GLY A 499 25.30 -7.09 -7.01
C GLY A 499 26.33 -7.96 -7.72
N LEU A 500 26.36 -7.91 -9.06
CA LEU A 500 27.38 -8.58 -9.87
C LEU A 500 28.79 -7.98 -9.66
N TRP A 501 28.91 -6.66 -9.54
CA TRP A 501 30.19 -5.98 -9.33
C TRP A 501 30.80 -6.31 -7.96
N ILE A 502 30.03 -6.21 -6.86
CA ILE A 502 30.46 -6.64 -5.52
C ILE A 502 30.78 -8.15 -5.51
N SER A 503 29.92 -8.99 -6.11
CA SER A 503 30.17 -10.43 -6.23
C SER A 503 31.48 -10.77 -6.95
N LYS A 504 31.88 -9.95 -7.93
CA LYS A 504 33.18 -10.08 -8.61
C LYS A 504 34.34 -9.63 -7.70
N LYS A 505 34.24 -8.44 -7.10
CA LYS A 505 35.27 -7.89 -6.19
C LYS A 505 35.57 -8.83 -5.02
N ILE A 506 34.55 -9.42 -4.40
CA ILE A 506 34.71 -10.44 -3.33
C ILE A 506 35.50 -11.66 -3.86
N LYS A 507 35.14 -12.19 -5.04
CA LYS A 507 35.85 -13.33 -5.65
C LYS A 507 37.31 -12.98 -6.02
N ASP A 508 37.56 -11.78 -6.51
CA ASP A 508 38.90 -11.28 -6.81
C ASP A 508 39.78 -11.23 -5.54
N TYR A 509 39.28 -10.62 -4.45
CA TYR A 509 39.99 -10.51 -3.16
C TYR A 509 40.37 -11.88 -2.57
N PHE A 510 39.40 -12.76 -2.37
CA PHE A 510 39.65 -14.06 -1.72
C PHE A 510 40.51 -15.00 -2.55
N SER A 511 40.44 -14.94 -3.90
CA SER A 511 41.29 -15.76 -4.77
C SER A 511 42.73 -15.26 -4.91
N LYS A 512 42.94 -13.93 -4.99
CA LYS A 512 44.26 -13.34 -5.26
C LYS A 512 45.07 -13.07 -3.99
N GLU A 513 44.45 -12.47 -2.98
CA GLU A 513 45.15 -11.95 -1.81
C GLU A 513 45.16 -12.98 -0.67
N LYS A 514 43.98 -13.51 -0.30
CA LYS A 514 43.82 -14.41 0.85
C LYS A 514 43.95 -15.90 0.51
N LYS A 515 43.88 -16.25 -0.78
CA LYS A 515 43.95 -17.64 -1.29
C LYS A 515 42.96 -18.60 -0.60
N MET A 516 41.80 -18.07 -0.23
CA MET A 516 40.75 -18.80 0.49
C MET A 516 39.66 -19.22 -0.49
N ALA A 517 39.26 -20.50 -0.46
CA ALA A 517 38.12 -20.96 -1.23
C ALA A 517 36.82 -20.41 -0.62
N ILE A 518 35.95 -19.84 -1.46
CA ILE A 518 34.64 -19.29 -1.08
C ILE A 518 33.55 -19.78 -2.05
N ASN A 519 32.31 -19.93 -1.58
CA ASN A 519 31.19 -20.37 -2.41
C ASN A 519 30.11 -19.28 -2.49
N LEU A 520 30.35 -18.27 -3.34
CA LEU A 520 29.44 -17.13 -3.48
C LEU A 520 28.33 -17.40 -4.48
N LYS A 521 27.09 -17.41 -3.98
CA LYS A 521 25.84 -17.34 -4.75
C LYS A 521 25.36 -15.89 -4.89
N TYR A 522 24.74 -15.59 -6.02
CA TYR A 522 24.11 -14.31 -6.28
C TYR A 522 22.65 -14.51 -6.67
N ILE A 523 21.72 -13.83 -6.01
CA ILE A 523 20.28 -13.95 -6.23
C ILE A 523 19.70 -12.56 -6.54
N ASP A 524 18.99 -12.47 -7.68
CA ASP A 524 18.25 -11.27 -8.07
C ASP A 524 16.72 -11.53 -8.14
N PRO A 525 15.98 -11.40 -7.03
CA PRO A 525 14.53 -11.52 -6.98
C PRO A 525 13.76 -10.32 -7.57
N THR A 526 14.43 -9.31 -8.15
CA THR A 526 13.86 -8.00 -8.54
C THR A 526 12.55 -8.09 -9.34
N TYR A 527 12.41 -9.07 -10.24
CA TYR A 527 11.18 -9.25 -11.02
C TYR A 527 10.08 -10.02 -10.26
N MET A 528 10.44 -10.94 -9.36
CA MET A 528 9.49 -11.67 -8.51
C MET A 528 8.79 -10.70 -7.55
N ILE A 529 9.59 -9.91 -6.82
CA ILE A 529 9.15 -8.88 -5.86
C ILE A 529 8.04 -7.97 -6.42
N ARG A 530 8.18 -7.51 -7.67
CA ARG A 530 7.24 -6.56 -8.29
C ARG A 530 6.07 -7.20 -9.08
N ALA A 531 6.06 -8.52 -9.24
CA ALA A 531 5.12 -9.24 -10.13
C ALA A 531 4.14 -10.17 -9.41
N ILE A 532 4.29 -10.38 -8.10
CA ILE A 532 3.33 -11.12 -7.26
C ILE A 532 2.01 -10.37 -7.05
N PRO A 533 0.91 -11.07 -6.69
CA PRO A 533 -0.24 -10.43 -6.05
C PRO A 533 0.17 -9.82 -4.69
N SER A 534 -0.62 -8.86 -4.21
CA SER A 534 -0.45 -8.27 -2.88
C SER A 534 -0.88 -9.23 -1.77
N ASN A 535 -0.20 -9.16 -0.62
CA ASN A 535 -0.55 -9.90 0.59
C ASN A 535 -1.80 -9.29 1.30
N ALA A 536 -2.19 -9.86 2.44
CA ALA A 536 -3.40 -9.44 3.15
C ALA A 536 -3.35 -7.98 3.63
N SER A 537 -2.20 -7.52 4.12
CA SER A 537 -1.99 -6.14 4.59
C SER A 537 -2.11 -5.14 3.45
N ASP A 538 -1.40 -5.37 2.35
CA ASP A 538 -1.46 -4.51 1.17
C ASP A 538 -2.84 -4.53 0.50
N ASN A 539 -3.58 -5.65 0.52
CA ASN A 539 -4.95 -5.69 -0.01
C ASN A 539 -5.92 -4.83 0.81
N VAL A 540 -5.86 -4.87 2.15
CA VAL A 540 -6.65 -3.98 3.01
C VAL A 540 -6.28 -2.52 2.74
N TYR A 541 -4.99 -2.22 2.64
CA TYR A 541 -4.54 -0.86 2.34
C TYR A 541 -5.00 -0.38 0.95
N CYS A 542 -4.78 -1.16 -0.12
CA CYS A 542 -5.28 -0.85 -1.47
C CYS A 542 -6.79 -0.56 -1.48
N THR A 543 -7.56 -1.27 -0.66
CA THR A 543 -9.01 -1.10 -0.53
C THR A 543 -9.37 0.25 0.09
N LEU A 544 -8.78 0.58 1.25
CA LEU A 544 -9.01 1.86 1.94
C LEU A 544 -8.52 3.06 1.10
N LEU A 545 -7.39 2.91 0.42
CA LEU A 545 -6.80 3.88 -0.49
C LEU A 545 -7.72 4.18 -1.68
N ALA A 546 -8.21 3.14 -2.37
CA ALA A 546 -9.12 3.25 -3.50
C ALA A 546 -10.49 3.82 -3.11
N GLN A 547 -11.08 3.36 -2.00
CA GLN A 547 -12.35 3.90 -1.50
C GLN A 547 -12.21 5.39 -1.14
N SER A 548 -11.12 5.76 -0.45
CA SER A 548 -10.82 7.15 -0.11
C SER A 548 -10.65 8.06 -1.33
N ALA A 549 -9.98 7.56 -2.40
CA ALA A 549 -9.87 8.26 -3.69
C ALA A 549 -11.25 8.50 -4.34
N VAL A 550 -12.10 7.48 -4.40
CA VAL A 550 -13.46 7.57 -4.95
C VAL A 550 -14.33 8.53 -4.12
N HIS A 551 -14.25 8.46 -2.79
CA HIS A 551 -14.96 9.39 -1.91
C HIS A 551 -14.54 10.85 -2.18
N GLY A 552 -13.26 11.12 -2.41
CA GLY A 552 -12.76 12.46 -2.68
C GLY A 552 -13.24 13.01 -4.03
N ALA A 553 -13.14 12.20 -5.09
CA ALA A 553 -13.62 12.57 -6.43
C ALA A 553 -15.14 12.84 -6.45
N MET A 554 -15.95 11.96 -5.84
CA MET A 554 -17.40 12.16 -5.73
C MET A 554 -17.74 13.39 -4.88
N ALA A 555 -16.98 13.63 -3.81
CA ALA A 555 -17.13 14.81 -2.95
C ALA A 555 -16.55 16.10 -3.56
N GLY A 556 -16.10 16.09 -4.82
CA GLY A 556 -15.72 17.28 -5.57
C GLY A 556 -14.27 17.75 -5.42
N TYR A 557 -13.45 17.05 -4.63
CA TYR A 557 -12.02 17.34 -4.54
C TYR A 557 -11.28 16.92 -5.83
N THR A 558 -10.20 17.62 -6.16
CA THR A 558 -9.42 17.44 -7.39
C THR A 558 -7.98 17.94 -7.16
N GLY A 559 -7.02 17.58 -8.02
CA GLY A 559 -5.63 18.01 -7.83
C GLY A 559 -4.92 17.36 -6.63
N PHE A 560 -5.45 16.24 -6.12
CA PHE A 560 -4.99 15.60 -4.89
C PHE A 560 -4.47 14.18 -5.09
N THR A 561 -3.63 13.75 -4.16
CA THR A 561 -3.22 12.37 -3.91
C THR A 561 -3.80 11.91 -2.58
N VAL A 562 -4.03 10.61 -2.39
CA VAL A 562 -4.48 10.05 -1.12
C VAL A 562 -3.45 9.10 -0.51
N GLY A 563 -3.38 9.06 0.83
CA GLY A 563 -2.54 8.11 1.57
C GLY A 563 -2.75 8.16 3.09
N PRO A 564 -2.19 7.21 3.85
CA PRO A 564 -2.21 7.18 5.30
C PRO A 564 -1.18 8.14 5.88
N VAL A 565 -1.58 8.95 6.85
CA VAL A 565 -0.75 9.86 7.63
C VAL A 565 -1.09 9.64 9.10
N ASN A 566 -0.11 9.22 9.91
CA ASN A 566 -0.27 8.80 11.30
C ASN A 566 -1.47 7.84 11.51
N GLY A 567 -1.64 6.88 10.59
CA GLY A 567 -2.69 5.86 10.63
C GLY A 567 -4.09 6.34 10.25
N LYS A 568 -4.26 7.55 9.70
CA LYS A 568 -5.52 8.07 9.14
C LYS A 568 -5.33 8.43 7.67
N HIS A 569 -6.28 8.07 6.81
CA HIS A 569 -6.20 8.48 5.41
C HIS A 569 -6.50 9.99 5.27
N ALA A 570 -5.69 10.69 4.48
CA ALA A 570 -5.81 12.12 4.21
C ALA A 570 -5.73 12.41 2.70
N TYR A 571 -6.28 13.55 2.29
CA TYR A 571 -6.05 14.12 0.97
C TYR A 571 -4.84 15.04 1.04
N ILE A 572 -3.88 14.83 0.14
CA ILE A 572 -2.55 15.45 0.16
C ILE A 572 -2.35 16.15 -1.20
N PRO A 573 -1.97 17.44 -1.24
CA PRO A 573 -1.73 18.16 -2.50
C PRO A 573 -0.61 17.52 -3.33
N PHE A 574 -0.73 17.54 -4.66
CA PHE A 574 0.29 16.97 -5.56
C PHE A 574 1.71 17.51 -5.34
N HIS A 575 1.86 18.79 -4.98
CA HIS A 575 3.19 19.39 -4.79
C HIS A 575 3.95 18.69 -3.66
N ARG A 576 3.32 18.40 -2.52
CA ARG A 576 3.95 17.73 -1.35
C ARG A 576 4.41 16.31 -1.65
N ILE A 577 3.68 15.59 -2.52
CA ILE A 577 4.03 14.25 -2.99
C ILE A 577 5.20 14.27 -3.99
N THR A 578 5.50 15.42 -4.61
CA THR A 578 6.46 15.53 -5.72
C THR A 578 7.69 16.41 -5.42
N GLU A 579 7.68 17.10 -4.27
CA GLU A 579 8.70 17.98 -3.71
C GLU A 579 10.03 17.27 -3.42
N ARG A 580 9.97 16.14 -2.70
CA ARG A 580 11.14 15.36 -2.28
C ARG A 580 10.81 13.88 -2.19
N GLN A 581 11.83 13.02 -2.16
CA GLN A 581 11.68 11.61 -1.82
C GLN A 581 12.07 11.35 -0.37
N ASN A 582 11.37 10.43 0.31
CA ASN A 582 11.80 9.89 1.59
C ASN A 582 13.02 8.97 1.41
N LYS A 583 13.94 9.03 2.38
CA LYS A 583 15.14 8.20 2.47
C LYS A 583 15.30 7.63 3.88
N VAL A 584 16.03 6.53 4.02
CA VAL A 584 16.45 5.97 5.30
C VAL A 584 17.37 6.96 5.99
N VAL A 585 16.94 7.47 7.14
CA VAL A 585 17.74 8.36 7.98
C VAL A 585 18.73 7.49 8.77
N ILE A 586 19.99 7.44 8.33
CA ILE A 586 21.04 6.59 8.95
C ILE A 586 21.41 7.00 10.38
N THR A 587 20.98 8.19 10.84
CA THR A 587 21.09 8.65 12.22
C THR A 587 19.89 8.27 13.10
N ASP A 588 18.82 7.69 12.53
CA ASP A 588 17.63 7.30 13.29
C ASP A 588 17.77 5.92 13.96
N ARG A 589 16.97 5.74 15.02
CA ARG A 589 16.79 4.52 15.80
C ARG A 589 16.42 3.30 14.93
N MET A 590 15.78 3.47 13.77
CA MET A 590 15.53 2.37 12.83
C MET A 590 16.82 1.79 12.24
N TRP A 591 17.74 2.63 11.77
CA TRP A 591 19.03 2.15 11.24
C TRP A 591 19.91 1.59 12.36
N ALA A 592 19.96 2.25 13.52
CA ALA A 592 20.70 1.75 14.68
C ALA A 592 20.23 0.35 15.13
N ARG A 593 18.91 0.05 15.06
CA ARG A 593 18.38 -1.30 15.32
C ARG A 593 18.85 -2.33 14.29
N LEU A 594 19.01 -1.94 13.02
CA LEU A 594 19.55 -2.84 12.00
C LEU A 594 21.02 -3.14 12.28
N LEU A 595 21.85 -2.13 12.56
CA LEU A 595 23.27 -2.33 12.88
C LEU A 595 23.43 -3.26 14.10
N LEU A 596 22.60 -3.08 15.14
CA LEU A 596 22.59 -3.95 16.32
C LEU A 596 22.04 -5.37 16.05
N SER A 597 21.13 -5.56 15.07
CA SER A 597 20.59 -6.90 14.76
C SER A 597 21.46 -7.68 13.76
N THR A 598 22.31 -7.01 12.99
CA THR A 598 23.28 -7.60 12.04
C THR A 598 24.67 -7.76 12.65
N ASN A 599 24.98 -6.95 13.67
CA ASN A 599 26.34 -6.74 14.20
C ASN A 599 27.33 -6.29 13.10
N GLN A 600 26.84 -5.48 12.15
CA GLN A 600 27.66 -4.86 11.10
C GLN A 600 28.24 -3.51 11.59
N PRO A 601 29.48 -3.16 11.21
CA PRO A 601 30.00 -1.80 11.40
C PRO A 601 29.26 -0.82 10.49
N SER A 602 29.33 0.47 10.82
CA SER A 602 28.71 1.54 10.03
C SER A 602 29.47 1.93 8.75
N PHE A 603 30.59 1.25 8.43
CA PHE A 603 31.45 1.41 7.23
C PHE A 603 31.91 2.83 6.85
N PHE A 604 31.68 3.84 7.70
CA PHE A 604 32.21 5.19 7.52
C PHE A 604 33.74 5.21 7.56
N SER A 605 34.37 5.94 6.64
CA SER A 605 35.76 6.34 6.80
C SER A 605 35.88 7.42 7.89
N LYS A 606 37.10 7.69 8.36
CA LYS A 606 37.38 8.78 9.31
C LYS A 606 36.93 10.16 8.80
N ASN A 607 36.84 10.35 7.49
CA ASN A 607 36.38 11.61 6.89
C ASN A 607 34.85 11.71 6.91
N ASP A 608 34.14 10.61 6.68
CA ASP A 608 32.67 10.60 6.62
C ASP A 608 32.05 10.86 7.99
N VAL A 609 32.66 10.35 9.07
CA VAL A 609 32.26 10.66 10.46
C VAL A 609 32.36 12.18 10.73
N VAL A 610 33.38 12.85 10.19
CA VAL A 610 33.56 14.31 10.33
C VAL A 610 32.54 15.09 9.49
N GLN A 611 32.18 14.63 8.28
CA GLN A 611 31.11 15.26 7.49
C GLN A 611 29.72 15.05 8.12
N ALA A 612 29.42 13.83 8.56
CA ALA A 612 28.14 13.50 9.20
C ALA A 612 27.92 14.27 10.52
N SER A 613 28.98 14.56 11.28
CA SER A 613 28.91 15.35 12.51
C SER A 613 28.85 16.87 12.27
N ASN A 614 29.12 17.35 11.06
CA ASN A 614 28.91 18.75 10.65
C ASN A 614 27.49 19.00 10.10
N ASN A 615 26.86 18.01 9.45
CA ASN A 615 25.48 18.09 8.96
C ASN A 615 24.43 17.94 10.08
N LYS A 616 24.41 18.89 11.01
CA LYS A 616 23.46 18.94 12.11
C LYS A 616 22.19 19.71 11.74
N GLU A 617 21.09 18.97 11.49
CA GLU A 617 19.84 19.36 12.14
C GLU A 617 20.05 19.31 13.68
N PRO A 618 19.30 20.09 14.49
CA PRO A 618 19.58 20.19 15.91
C PRO A 618 19.62 18.82 16.60
N LEU A 619 20.70 18.54 17.33
CA LEU A 619 20.69 17.43 18.28
C LEU A 619 19.55 17.66 19.26
N THR A 620 18.79 16.61 19.56
CA THR A 620 18.03 16.58 20.80
C THR A 620 19.02 16.71 21.95
N GLU A 621 19.03 17.85 22.62
CA GLU A 621 19.90 18.05 23.78
C GLU A 621 19.54 17.02 24.86
N LEU A 622 20.51 16.16 25.18
CA LEU A 622 20.43 15.30 26.35
C LEU A 622 20.62 16.19 27.58
N LEU A 623 19.59 16.24 28.44
CA LEU A 623 19.59 17.01 29.66
C LEU A 623 20.47 16.35 30.74
N ASP A 624 21.79 16.47 30.60
CA ASP A 624 22.77 16.18 31.66
C ASP A 624 23.08 17.45 32.47
N ASP A 625 22.07 17.97 33.17
CA ASP A 625 22.25 19.01 34.18
C ASP A 625 22.82 18.42 35.47
N GLY A 626 24.14 18.57 35.65
CA GLY A 626 24.70 18.83 36.98
C GLY A 626 25.10 17.65 37.86
N PHE A 627 26.02 16.79 37.41
CA PHE A 627 27.00 16.19 38.33
C PHE A 627 28.44 16.34 37.83
N ALA A 628 29.11 17.40 38.31
CA ALA A 628 30.54 17.58 38.11
C ALA A 628 31.32 16.59 38.99
N CYS A 629 31.90 15.56 38.38
CA CYS A 629 32.90 14.70 39.03
C CYS A 629 34.20 14.73 38.22
N SER A 630 35.22 15.42 38.75
CA SER A 630 36.52 15.56 38.11
C SER A 630 37.33 14.26 38.17
N SER A 631 38.21 14.08 37.18
CA SER A 631 39.25 13.04 37.08
C SER A 631 38.80 11.57 37.13
N VAL A 632 38.75 10.94 35.96
CA VAL A 632 39.81 9.99 35.53
C VAL A 632 40.05 10.16 34.03
N MET A 633 41.24 10.64 33.62
CA MET A 633 41.76 10.40 32.27
C MET A 633 42.80 9.28 32.35
N ASN A 634 42.48 8.09 31.83
CA ASN A 634 43.48 7.17 31.31
C ASN A 634 42.87 5.99 30.54
N LYS A 635 43.48 5.73 29.38
CA LYS A 635 43.70 4.42 28.74
C LYS A 635 42.56 3.64 28.07
N ASP A 636 42.81 3.41 26.78
CA ASP A 636 42.86 2.09 26.14
C ASP A 636 41.58 1.24 26.12
N PHE A 637 40.65 1.62 25.23
CA PHE A 637 39.72 0.68 24.62
C PHE A 637 39.81 0.72 23.09
N THR A 638 40.74 -0.08 22.55
CA THR A 638 40.66 -0.60 21.18
C THR A 638 39.80 -1.86 21.17
N PHE A 639 38.73 -1.89 20.38
CA PHE A 639 38.24 -3.07 19.65
C PHE A 639 37.22 -2.66 18.57
#